data_AF-A0A8J3QAD3-F1
#
_entry.id   AF-A0A8J3QAD3-F1
#
_cell.length_a   1.000
_cell.length_b   1.000
_cell.length_c   1.000
_cell.angle_alpha   90.00
_cell.angle_beta   90.00
_cell.angle_gamma   90.00
#
_symmetry.space_group_name_H-M   'P 1'
#
loop_
_entity.id
_entity.type
_entity.pdbx_description
1 polymer ?
#
loop_
_entity_poly.entity_id
_entity_poly.type
_entity_poly.pdbx_seq_one_letter_code
_entity_poly.pdbx_strand_id
1 'polypeptide(L)'
;MTELYDLLPRVYRARDELGDGQLKRLLTIIASQLGVLEDSLDQFHDDQFIETCADWVVPYIGELVGYRPLHEDAARSTARISSPRAEVANTIAYRRRKGTAAMLEQLALDVTGWKARAVEFFERLAATQYMNHTRPGRGGTLDMRVAQLEWLGTAFDDHAHLADVRRISTGTGRYNIHNVGIFLWRAAALELTRVKLTPHGGTDKRRFRFHPLGIDQRLFGKQRAEAEITHLAEPSDVPLPLTRRVLKANLDHYYGPDRSLLVGLLGAPTPGTVRICDLSDVPGDDWAHAPEAGVIAIDPVLGRVYFPQDVTGNVTAIGSYHYGSTLDIGGGGYSRRLPALVAPETEPVLASGGEDLAALLDANGGTVQIEDNWEYPAPAEITAAQGKTVVLRSANWHRPHLSTKTQVKLSPADDATIVLDGLMISGGPLVIPANADIGIRKVVLRHCTLVPGLTRTTANEPGKPGAASLIVEHPFATVELERCVTGPVTAVEGAVVKLTDCVVDAGSAGVAGYQKEGMVILEACTVYGGIEATEVEISNSIVLGKVTVKRRQSGCVRFSYLPAQSLTPRQYSCVSTPRPDFTSMRFSDVGYAQLRRSTSDSVRQGADNESEMGVGNYLFAPQREANLRVRLDEYLRFGLEAGIFYAT
;
A
#
# COMPACT_ATOMS: atom_id res chain seq x y z
N MET A 1 9.31 8.44 36.68
CA MET A 1 10.46 7.76 37.34
C MET A 1 11.18 8.71 38.27
N THR A 2 10.55 9.05 39.39
CA THR A 2 11.09 9.91 40.45
C THR A 2 11.76 8.98 41.46
N GLU A 3 13.09 9.01 41.56
CA GLU A 3 13.85 8.05 42.37
C GLU A 3 13.39 8.11 43.83
N LEU A 4 12.93 6.97 44.40
CA LEU A 4 12.58 6.84 45.83
C LEU A 4 13.62 7.42 46.79
N TYR A 5 14.89 7.45 46.35
CA TYR A 5 16.00 8.11 47.03
C TYR A 5 15.76 9.61 47.26
N ASP A 6 15.15 10.32 46.31
CA ASP A 6 14.89 11.76 46.41
C ASP A 6 13.79 12.13 47.38
N LEU A 7 12.89 11.17 47.67
CA LEU A 7 11.88 11.31 48.71
C LEU A 7 12.46 11.18 50.13
N LEU A 8 13.70 10.69 50.27
CA LEU A 8 14.35 10.62 51.58
C LEU A 8 14.78 12.01 52.08
N PRO A 9 14.67 12.25 53.41
CA PRO A 9 15.22 13.45 54.03
C PRO A 9 16.71 13.62 53.69
N ARG A 10 17.11 14.87 53.41
CA ARG A 10 18.46 15.22 52.97
C ARG A 10 19.58 14.72 53.91
N VAL A 11 19.28 14.56 55.21
CA VAL A 11 20.23 14.04 56.20
C VAL A 11 20.70 12.62 55.88
N TYR A 12 19.82 11.76 55.35
CA TYR A 12 20.18 10.39 54.98
C TYR A 12 20.91 10.34 53.63
N ARG A 13 20.48 11.15 52.66
CA ARG A 13 21.15 11.27 51.36
C ARG A 13 22.59 11.78 51.49
N ALA A 14 22.81 12.82 52.29
CA ALA A 14 24.14 13.35 52.54
C ALA A 14 25.07 12.34 53.24
N ARG A 15 24.53 11.46 54.09
CA ARG A 15 25.31 10.39 54.74
C ARG A 15 25.67 9.26 53.79
N ASP A 16 24.77 8.90 52.87
CA ASP A 16 25.03 7.86 51.86
C ASP A 16 26.02 8.34 50.78
N GLU A 17 25.95 9.63 50.41
CA GLU A 17 26.91 10.29 49.51
C GLU A 17 28.33 10.38 50.09
N LEU A 18 28.45 10.49 51.42
CA LEU A 18 29.73 10.44 52.12
C LEU A 18 30.27 9.01 52.32
N GLY A 19 29.43 7.99 52.10
CA GLY A 19 29.80 6.57 52.15
C GLY A 19 29.94 5.94 50.76
N ASP A 20 29.70 4.63 50.65
CA ASP A 20 29.82 3.86 49.39
C ASP A 20 28.57 3.92 48.49
N GLY A 21 27.55 4.72 48.84
CA GLY A 21 26.29 4.83 48.08
C GLY A 21 25.44 3.56 48.07
N GLN A 22 25.55 2.71 49.10
CA GLN A 22 24.85 1.42 49.18
C GLN A 22 23.33 1.60 49.31
N LEU A 23 22.87 2.63 50.03
CA LEU A 23 21.45 2.90 50.21
C LEU A 23 20.82 3.36 48.89
N LYS A 24 21.50 4.23 48.13
CA LYS A 24 21.07 4.62 46.78
C LYS A 24 20.93 3.39 45.88
N ARG A 25 21.94 2.51 45.81
CA ARG A 25 21.89 1.30 44.97
C ARG A 25 20.73 0.37 45.35
N LEU A 26 20.52 0.14 46.65
CA LEU A 26 19.41 -0.67 47.14
C LEU A 26 18.05 -0.05 46.75
N LEU A 27 17.88 1.25 46.96
CA LEU A 27 16.65 1.96 46.63
C LEU A 27 16.40 2.05 45.13
N THR A 28 17.45 2.11 44.30
CA THR A 28 17.31 2.02 42.84
C THR A 28 16.74 0.66 42.43
N ILE A 29 17.18 -0.45 43.04
CA ILE A 29 16.63 -1.79 42.76
C ILE A 29 15.17 -1.88 43.22
N ILE A 30 14.84 -1.34 44.40
CA ILE A 30 13.45 -1.34 44.88
C ILE A 30 12.56 -0.45 43.98
N ALA A 31 13.05 0.72 43.58
CA ALA A 31 12.34 1.63 42.69
C ALA A 31 12.10 1.02 41.31
N SER A 32 13.02 0.20 40.79
CA SER A 32 12.81 -0.49 39.52
C SER A 32 11.67 -1.51 39.61
N GLN A 33 11.59 -2.27 40.71
CA GLN A 33 10.48 -3.21 40.92
C GLN A 33 9.16 -2.50 41.19
N LEU A 34 9.18 -1.36 41.89
CA LEU A 34 7.98 -0.54 42.08
C LEU A 34 7.51 0.05 40.75
N GLY A 35 8.42 0.50 39.88
CA GLY A 35 8.09 0.96 38.53
C GLY A 35 7.39 -0.11 37.72
N VAL A 36 7.87 -1.36 37.75
CA VAL A 36 7.17 -2.49 37.11
C VAL A 36 5.75 -2.69 37.65
N LEU A 37 5.54 -2.50 38.95
CA LEU A 37 4.22 -2.59 39.56
C LEU A 37 3.32 -1.41 39.15
N GLU A 38 3.86 -0.18 39.12
CA GLU A 38 3.17 1.03 38.65
C GLU A 38 2.73 0.83 37.18
N ASP A 39 3.65 0.43 36.30
CA ASP A 39 3.34 0.14 34.89
C ASP A 39 2.28 -0.96 34.76
N SER A 40 2.33 -1.98 35.62
CA SER A 40 1.33 -3.05 35.64
C SER A 40 -0.05 -2.58 36.12
N LEU A 41 -0.09 -1.64 37.07
CA LEU A 41 -1.34 -1.04 37.56
C LEU A 41 -1.94 -0.09 36.53
N ASP A 42 -1.11 0.69 35.85
CA ASP A 42 -1.53 1.54 34.74
C ASP A 42 -2.09 0.68 33.60
N GLN A 43 -1.40 -0.40 33.23
CA GLN A 43 -1.91 -1.37 32.26
C GLN A 43 -3.21 -2.04 32.72
N PHE A 44 -3.37 -2.35 34.01
CA PHE A 44 -4.61 -2.91 34.54
C PHE A 44 -5.79 -1.93 34.48
N HIS A 45 -5.52 -0.62 34.63
CA HIS A 45 -6.54 0.40 34.41
C HIS A 45 -6.88 0.53 32.92
N ASP A 46 -5.86 0.51 32.05
CA ASP A 46 -6.05 0.50 30.59
C ASP A 46 -6.81 -0.74 30.11
N ASP A 47 -6.64 -1.87 30.78
CA ASP A 47 -7.35 -3.12 30.50
C ASP A 47 -8.89 -3.02 30.66
N GLN A 48 -9.40 -1.95 31.27
CA GLN A 48 -10.83 -1.69 31.37
C GLN A 48 -11.42 -1.01 30.12
N PHE A 49 -10.59 -0.45 29.24
CA PHE A 49 -11.00 0.30 28.06
C PHE A 49 -10.57 -0.44 26.79
N ILE A 50 -11.51 -0.66 25.86
CA ILE A 50 -11.25 -1.46 24.66
C ILE A 50 -10.16 -0.85 23.75
N GLU A 51 -10.00 0.46 23.82
CA GLU A 51 -9.04 1.25 23.07
C GLU A 51 -7.59 1.06 23.57
N THR A 52 -7.40 0.86 24.87
CA THR A 52 -6.07 0.83 25.51
C THR A 52 -5.72 -0.51 26.15
N CYS A 53 -6.69 -1.43 26.31
CA CYS A 53 -6.47 -2.73 26.93
C CYS A 53 -5.41 -3.55 26.20
N ALA A 54 -4.82 -4.54 26.85
CA ALA A 54 -3.99 -5.54 26.16
C ALA A 54 -4.83 -6.45 25.24
N ASP A 55 -4.22 -7.01 24.19
CA ASP A 55 -4.94 -7.83 23.18
C ASP A 55 -5.63 -9.06 23.79
N TRP A 56 -5.07 -9.62 24.87
CA TRP A 56 -5.63 -10.79 25.55
C TRP A 56 -6.92 -10.46 26.32
N VAL A 57 -7.19 -9.19 26.65
CA VAL A 57 -8.38 -8.74 27.39
C VAL A 57 -9.59 -8.54 26.49
N VAL A 58 -9.35 -8.25 25.20
CA VAL A 58 -10.38 -7.96 24.20
C VAL A 58 -11.51 -9.01 24.15
N PRO A 59 -11.24 -10.33 24.17
CA PRO A 59 -12.30 -11.34 24.16
C PRO A 59 -13.21 -11.27 25.40
N TYR A 60 -12.69 -10.92 26.57
CA TYR A 60 -13.46 -10.81 27.81
C TYR A 60 -14.39 -9.59 27.79
N ILE A 61 -13.90 -8.45 27.31
CA ILE A 61 -14.74 -7.27 27.07
C ILE A 61 -15.81 -7.60 26.01
N GLY A 62 -15.42 -8.34 24.97
CA GLY A 62 -16.32 -8.86 23.95
C GLY A 62 -17.47 -9.68 24.54
N GLU A 63 -17.17 -10.63 25.41
CA GLU A 63 -18.17 -11.47 26.07
C GLU A 63 -19.17 -10.63 26.89
N LEU A 64 -18.68 -9.61 27.61
CA LEU A 64 -19.52 -8.70 28.41
C LEU A 64 -20.56 -7.98 27.55
N VAL A 65 -20.17 -7.52 26.36
CA VAL A 65 -21.09 -6.85 25.41
C VAL A 65 -21.84 -7.85 24.52
N GLY A 66 -21.62 -9.15 24.73
CA GLY A 66 -22.22 -10.23 23.95
C GLY A 66 -21.70 -10.33 22.52
N TYR A 67 -20.49 -9.83 22.25
CA TYR A 67 -19.79 -10.07 20.99
C TYR A 67 -19.54 -11.57 20.82
N ARG A 68 -19.88 -12.10 19.65
CA ARG A 68 -19.61 -13.51 19.30
C ARG A 68 -18.37 -13.56 18.44
N PRO A 69 -17.26 -14.16 18.90
CA PRO A 69 -16.08 -14.31 18.07
C PRO A 69 -16.41 -15.22 16.88
N LEU A 70 -15.84 -14.89 15.73
CA LEU A 70 -15.76 -15.81 14.60
C LEU A 70 -14.75 -16.92 15.00
N HIS A 71 -14.98 -18.18 14.59
CA HIS A 71 -14.32 -19.40 15.09
C HIS A 71 -12.78 -19.30 15.30
N GLU A 72 -12.20 -20.17 16.15
CA GLU A 72 -10.79 -20.11 16.59
C GLU A 72 -9.73 -20.06 15.48
N ASP A 73 -9.97 -20.70 14.32
CA ASP A 73 -9.07 -20.59 13.16
C ASP A 73 -9.19 -19.22 12.47
N ALA A 74 -10.40 -18.65 12.46
CA ALA A 74 -10.60 -17.25 12.11
C ALA A 74 -9.84 -16.37 13.11
N ALA A 75 -9.95 -16.55 14.43
CA ALA A 75 -9.27 -15.73 15.45
C ALA A 75 -7.74 -15.58 15.26
N ARG A 76 -7.03 -16.65 14.85
CA ARG A 76 -5.59 -16.61 14.53
C ARG A 76 -5.28 -15.81 13.26
N SER A 77 -6.22 -15.80 12.32
CA SER A 77 -6.21 -14.94 11.13
C SER A 77 -6.69 -13.51 11.45
N THR A 78 -7.77 -13.29 12.23
CA THR A 78 -8.33 -11.99 12.58
C THR A 78 -7.31 -11.16 13.35
N ALA A 79 -6.56 -11.76 14.29
CA ALA A 79 -5.45 -11.07 14.97
C ALA A 79 -4.37 -10.54 14.00
N ARG A 80 -4.23 -11.11 12.80
CA ARG A 80 -3.34 -10.64 11.71
C ARG A 80 -4.04 -9.74 10.67
N ILE A 81 -5.38 -9.75 10.61
CA ILE A 81 -6.20 -9.16 9.54
C ILE A 81 -6.86 -7.83 9.96
N SER A 82 -7.49 -7.80 11.13
CA SER A 82 -8.17 -6.66 11.75
C SER A 82 -8.37 -6.96 13.24
N SER A 83 -7.95 -6.06 14.12
CA SER A 83 -8.14 -6.25 15.55
C SER A 83 -9.65 -6.34 15.86
N PRO A 84 -10.12 -7.37 16.61
CA PRO A 84 -11.53 -7.48 16.99
C PRO A 84 -12.00 -6.30 17.86
N ARG A 85 -11.08 -5.44 18.33
CA ARG A 85 -11.36 -4.23 19.10
C ARG A 85 -12.41 -3.34 18.47
N ALA A 86 -12.33 -3.06 17.17
CA ALA A 86 -13.28 -2.18 16.51
C ALA A 86 -14.70 -2.76 16.55
N GLU A 87 -14.86 -4.06 16.27
CA GLU A 87 -16.14 -4.73 16.35
C GLU A 87 -16.67 -4.78 17.80
N VAL A 88 -15.82 -5.09 18.77
CA VAL A 88 -16.18 -5.17 20.20
C VAL A 88 -16.65 -3.78 20.68
N ALA A 89 -15.88 -2.73 20.41
CA ALA A 89 -16.19 -1.36 20.79
C ALA A 89 -17.56 -0.91 20.22
N ASN A 90 -17.83 -1.24 18.96
CA ASN A 90 -19.05 -0.79 18.27
C ASN A 90 -20.24 -1.74 18.41
N THR A 91 -20.11 -2.88 19.08
CA THR A 91 -21.18 -3.91 19.18
C THR A 91 -22.50 -3.34 19.71
N ILE A 92 -22.46 -2.51 20.76
CA ILE A 92 -23.67 -1.88 21.31
C ILE A 92 -24.29 -0.91 20.29
N ALA A 93 -23.45 -0.13 19.59
CA ALA A 93 -23.90 0.83 18.59
C ALA A 93 -24.56 0.14 17.39
N TYR A 94 -24.02 -1.01 16.94
CA TYR A 94 -24.62 -1.81 15.87
C TYR A 94 -26.01 -2.32 16.24
N ARG A 95 -26.17 -2.86 17.45
CA ARG A 95 -27.46 -3.40 17.93
C ARG A 95 -28.52 -2.33 18.04
N ARG A 96 -28.16 -1.13 18.51
CA ARG A 96 -29.08 0.02 18.58
C ARG A 96 -29.55 0.50 17.21
N ARG A 97 -28.77 0.25 16.15
CA ARG A 97 -29.03 0.67 14.77
C ARG A 97 -29.21 -0.51 13.81
N LYS A 98 -29.64 -1.67 14.33
CA LYS A 98 -29.71 -2.90 13.55
C LYS A 98 -30.55 -2.72 12.29
N GLY A 99 -30.01 -3.16 11.16
CA GLY A 99 -30.67 -3.08 9.86
C GLY A 99 -30.73 -1.68 9.23
N THR A 100 -30.01 -0.66 9.73
CA THR A 100 -29.86 0.61 8.99
C THR A 100 -28.68 0.51 8.02
N ALA A 101 -28.78 1.17 6.86
CA ALA A 101 -27.71 1.14 5.85
C ALA A 101 -26.38 1.73 6.39
N ALA A 102 -26.41 2.84 7.13
CA ALA A 102 -25.23 3.44 7.74
C ALA A 102 -24.53 2.50 8.74
N MET A 103 -25.28 1.67 9.47
CA MET A 103 -24.68 0.68 10.35
C MET A 103 -24.01 -0.46 9.57
N LEU A 104 -24.60 -0.91 8.45
CA LEU A 104 -23.99 -1.92 7.58
C LEU A 104 -22.66 -1.43 6.97
N GLU A 105 -22.55 -0.13 6.67
CA GLU A 105 -21.30 0.49 6.22
C GLU A 105 -20.22 0.42 7.29
N GLN A 106 -20.54 0.85 8.52
CA GLN A 106 -19.60 0.80 9.64
C GLN A 106 -19.20 -0.65 9.95
N LEU A 107 -20.15 -1.59 9.96
CA LEU A 107 -19.88 -3.01 10.16
C LEU A 107 -18.92 -3.54 9.10
N ALA A 108 -19.11 -3.17 7.83
CA ALA A 108 -18.21 -3.56 6.75
C ALA A 108 -16.80 -3.00 6.94
N LEU A 109 -16.67 -1.74 7.37
CA LEU A 109 -15.39 -1.13 7.69
C LEU A 109 -14.68 -1.85 8.84
N ASP A 110 -15.37 -2.11 9.95
CA ASP A 110 -14.76 -2.68 11.15
C ASP A 110 -14.34 -4.15 10.96
N VAL A 111 -15.12 -4.92 10.18
CA VAL A 111 -14.82 -6.33 9.88
C VAL A 111 -13.70 -6.47 8.84
N THR A 112 -13.71 -5.64 7.79
CA THR A 112 -12.79 -5.81 6.64
C THR A 112 -11.60 -4.87 6.65
N GLY A 113 -11.65 -3.78 7.43
CA GLY A 113 -10.71 -2.67 7.35
C GLY A 113 -10.86 -1.82 6.08
N TRP A 114 -11.86 -2.08 5.23
CA TRP A 114 -12.08 -1.36 3.98
C TRP A 114 -13.29 -0.43 4.08
N LYS A 115 -13.15 0.78 3.52
CA LYS A 115 -14.26 1.71 3.41
C LYS A 115 -15.40 1.08 2.62
N ALA A 116 -16.62 1.36 3.04
CA ALA A 116 -17.81 0.73 2.50
C ALA A 116 -18.95 1.74 2.29
N ARG A 117 -19.82 1.45 1.30
CA ARG A 117 -21.09 2.14 1.09
C ARG A 117 -22.20 1.12 0.89
N ALA A 118 -23.29 1.27 1.63
CA ALA A 118 -24.48 0.46 1.56
C ALA A 118 -25.49 1.16 0.64
N VAL A 119 -25.97 0.43 -0.36
CA VAL A 119 -26.95 0.92 -1.32
C VAL A 119 -28.19 0.06 -1.24
N GLU A 120 -29.29 0.66 -0.83
CA GLU A 120 -30.60 0.05 -0.84
C GLU A 120 -31.18 0.09 -2.26
N PHE A 121 -31.09 -1.03 -3.00
CA PHE A 121 -31.41 -1.01 -4.44
C PHE A 121 -32.90 -0.81 -4.74
N PHE A 122 -33.79 -1.11 -3.78
CA PHE A 122 -35.20 -0.76 -3.90
C PHE A 122 -35.42 0.76 -4.01
N GLU A 123 -34.45 1.56 -3.57
CA GLU A 123 -34.46 3.01 -3.74
C GLU A 123 -34.14 3.47 -5.16
N ARG A 124 -33.49 2.60 -5.93
CA ARG A 124 -33.08 2.84 -7.31
C ARG A 124 -34.00 2.19 -8.32
N LEU A 125 -35.12 1.61 -7.90
CA LEU A 125 -36.10 1.02 -8.81
C LEU A 125 -36.98 2.08 -9.46
N ALA A 126 -37.11 2.01 -10.77
CA ALA A 126 -38.13 2.73 -11.51
C ALA A 126 -39.53 2.28 -11.05
N ALA A 127 -40.41 3.24 -10.78
CA ALA A 127 -41.76 2.96 -10.31
C ALA A 127 -42.77 3.79 -11.12
N THR A 128 -43.96 3.22 -11.35
CA THR A 128 -45.12 4.02 -11.75
C THR A 128 -45.53 4.90 -10.57
N GLN A 129 -45.70 6.19 -10.82
CA GLN A 129 -45.90 7.18 -9.76
C GLN A 129 -47.34 7.11 -9.23
N TYR A 130 -47.48 6.95 -7.91
CA TYR A 130 -48.78 7.06 -7.24
C TYR A 130 -48.97 8.51 -6.77
N MET A 131 -50.06 9.16 -7.17
CA MET A 131 -50.24 10.61 -6.98
C MET A 131 -50.26 11.07 -5.51
N ASN A 132 -50.61 10.19 -4.56
CA ASN A 132 -50.57 10.52 -3.13
C ASN A 132 -49.17 10.33 -2.51
N HIS A 133 -48.25 9.69 -3.22
CA HIS A 133 -46.88 9.47 -2.77
C HIS A 133 -45.95 9.51 -3.99
N THR A 134 -45.74 10.72 -4.52
CA THR A 134 -44.79 10.95 -5.59
C THR A 134 -43.36 10.77 -5.06
N ARG A 135 -42.54 10.05 -5.83
CA ARG A 135 -41.13 9.81 -5.55
C ARG A 135 -40.30 10.43 -6.67
N PRO A 136 -39.87 11.70 -6.51
CA PRO A 136 -39.03 12.36 -7.50
C PRO A 136 -37.80 11.51 -7.83
N GLY A 137 -37.42 11.45 -9.11
CA GLY A 137 -36.30 10.64 -9.60
C GLY A 137 -36.59 9.15 -9.83
N ARG A 138 -37.73 8.60 -9.35
CA ARG A 138 -38.11 7.18 -9.56
C ARG A 138 -39.05 6.99 -10.75
N GLY A 139 -38.57 7.29 -11.95
CA GLY A 139 -39.31 7.14 -13.22
C GLY A 139 -38.86 8.12 -14.28
N GLY A 140 -39.21 7.86 -15.54
CA GLY A 140 -38.84 8.70 -16.69
C GLY A 140 -37.51 8.30 -17.35
N THR A 141 -37.11 9.07 -18.35
CA THR A 141 -35.82 8.91 -19.06
C THR A 141 -34.75 9.80 -18.43
N LEU A 142 -33.50 9.35 -18.51
CA LEU A 142 -32.33 10.07 -18.01
C LEU A 142 -32.12 11.41 -18.74
N ASP A 143 -32.00 12.52 -17.99
CA ASP A 143 -31.66 13.82 -18.58
C ASP A 143 -30.14 13.95 -18.77
N MET A 144 -29.68 13.81 -20.01
CA MET A 144 -28.27 13.88 -20.40
C MET A 144 -27.61 15.25 -20.13
N ARG A 145 -28.38 16.31 -19.87
CA ARG A 145 -27.83 17.66 -19.61
C ARG A 145 -27.34 17.81 -18.17
N VAL A 146 -28.03 17.18 -17.23
CA VAL A 146 -27.79 17.33 -15.79
C VAL A 146 -27.23 16.04 -15.17
N ALA A 147 -27.48 14.89 -15.79
CA ALA A 147 -27.06 13.59 -15.27
C ALA A 147 -25.55 13.54 -14.98
N GLN A 148 -25.23 13.08 -13.77
CA GLN A 148 -23.87 12.76 -13.37
C GLN A 148 -23.54 11.34 -13.88
N LEU A 149 -23.39 11.23 -15.20
CA LEU A 149 -23.16 9.95 -15.89
C LEU A 149 -21.93 9.20 -15.38
N GLU A 150 -20.98 9.91 -14.75
CA GLU A 150 -19.80 9.32 -14.12
C GLU A 150 -20.13 8.39 -12.93
N TRP A 151 -21.29 8.53 -12.30
CA TRP A 151 -21.73 7.68 -11.19
C TRP A 151 -22.59 6.49 -11.61
N LEU A 152 -23.00 6.42 -12.88
CA LEU A 152 -23.89 5.37 -13.36
C LEU A 152 -23.29 3.97 -13.11
N GLY A 153 -24.03 3.09 -12.45
CA GLY A 153 -23.61 1.73 -12.09
C GLY A 153 -22.61 1.63 -10.92
N THR A 154 -22.26 2.76 -10.29
CA THR A 154 -21.40 2.81 -9.09
C THR A 154 -22.23 2.81 -7.80
N ALA A 155 -21.57 2.88 -6.64
CA ALA A 155 -22.24 3.02 -5.34
C ALA A 155 -22.99 4.37 -5.16
N PHE A 156 -22.64 5.36 -5.98
CA PHE A 156 -23.22 6.71 -5.95
C PHE A 156 -24.24 6.93 -7.07
N ASP A 157 -24.59 5.88 -7.81
CA ASP A 157 -25.65 5.95 -8.81
C ASP A 157 -26.96 6.34 -8.13
N ASP A 158 -27.54 7.46 -8.57
CA ASP A 158 -28.79 8.01 -8.09
C ASP A 158 -29.97 7.82 -9.06
N HIS A 159 -29.71 7.20 -10.21
CA HIS A 159 -30.70 7.02 -11.27
C HIS A 159 -31.63 5.83 -11.01
N ALA A 160 -32.80 5.88 -11.65
CA ALA A 160 -33.76 4.78 -11.62
C ALA A 160 -33.41 3.69 -12.64
N HIS A 161 -33.52 2.44 -12.22
CA HIS A 161 -33.22 1.23 -12.99
C HIS A 161 -34.44 0.31 -13.07
N LEU A 162 -34.47 -0.51 -14.11
CA LEU A 162 -35.46 -1.57 -14.24
C LEU A 162 -35.16 -2.71 -13.24
N ALA A 163 -36.21 -3.42 -12.84
CA ALA A 163 -36.09 -4.54 -11.92
C ALA A 163 -35.24 -5.67 -12.53
N ASP A 164 -34.33 -6.20 -11.73
CA ASP A 164 -33.46 -7.32 -12.03
C ASP A 164 -33.78 -8.48 -11.08
N VAL A 165 -34.32 -9.57 -11.63
CA VAL A 165 -34.84 -10.70 -10.86
C VAL A 165 -33.75 -11.72 -10.46
N ARG A 166 -32.49 -11.49 -10.84
CA ARG A 166 -31.37 -12.35 -10.43
C ARG A 166 -31.01 -12.16 -8.96
N ARG A 167 -30.42 -13.21 -8.36
CA ARG A 167 -30.08 -13.25 -6.93
C ARG A 167 -28.78 -12.52 -6.61
N ILE A 168 -28.89 -11.43 -5.85
CA ILE A 168 -27.75 -10.57 -5.49
C ILE A 168 -26.65 -11.32 -4.72
N SER A 169 -27.01 -12.35 -3.96
CA SER A 169 -26.09 -13.26 -3.27
C SER A 169 -25.09 -13.95 -4.19
N THR A 170 -25.45 -14.18 -5.46
CA THR A 170 -24.54 -14.72 -6.49
C THR A 170 -23.64 -13.67 -7.14
N GLY A 171 -23.74 -12.41 -6.71
CA GLY A 171 -23.08 -11.26 -7.34
C GLY A 171 -23.71 -10.85 -8.68
N THR A 172 -24.83 -11.47 -9.06
CA THR A 172 -25.60 -11.15 -10.27
C THR A 172 -26.98 -10.63 -9.88
N GLY A 173 -27.48 -9.59 -10.54
CA GLY A 173 -28.72 -8.94 -10.11
C GLY A 173 -28.50 -7.92 -9.00
N ARG A 174 -28.79 -6.66 -9.29
CA ARG A 174 -28.63 -5.55 -8.32
C ARG A 174 -29.98 -4.96 -7.94
N TYR A 175 -30.71 -4.49 -8.94
CA TYR A 175 -31.90 -3.67 -8.76
C TYR A 175 -33.15 -4.51 -8.42
N ASN A 176 -33.40 -4.78 -7.15
CA ASN A 176 -34.62 -5.47 -6.69
C ASN A 176 -35.02 -4.99 -5.29
N ILE A 177 -36.26 -5.27 -4.87
CA ILE A 177 -36.85 -4.80 -3.61
C ILE A 177 -36.08 -5.33 -2.39
N HIS A 178 -35.68 -6.61 -2.42
CA HIS A 178 -34.99 -7.27 -1.32
C HIS A 178 -33.48 -6.99 -1.29
N ASN A 179 -32.93 -6.34 -2.31
CA ASN A 179 -31.49 -6.30 -2.52
C ASN A 179 -30.83 -5.10 -1.86
N VAL A 180 -29.75 -5.36 -1.12
CA VAL A 180 -28.83 -4.35 -0.57
C VAL A 180 -27.43 -4.61 -1.12
N GLY A 181 -26.79 -3.59 -1.69
CA GLY A 181 -25.41 -3.67 -2.16
C GLY A 181 -24.44 -3.09 -1.15
N ILE A 182 -23.43 -3.86 -0.74
CA ILE A 182 -22.30 -3.37 0.06
C ILE A 182 -21.11 -3.20 -0.88
N PHE A 183 -20.77 -1.96 -1.21
CA PHE A 183 -19.64 -1.61 -2.05
C PHE A 183 -18.40 -1.38 -1.18
N LEU A 184 -17.35 -2.17 -1.39
CA LEU A 184 -16.10 -2.11 -0.63
C LEU A 184 -14.99 -1.51 -1.50
N TRP A 185 -14.24 -0.54 -0.95
CA TRP A 185 -13.04 0.00 -1.57
C TRP A 185 -11.81 -0.66 -1.00
N ARG A 186 -11.15 -1.49 -1.82
CA ARG A 186 -9.87 -2.12 -1.48
C ARG A 186 -8.67 -1.19 -1.69
N ALA A 187 -8.87 -0.09 -2.41
CA ALA A 187 -7.83 0.91 -2.64
C ALA A 187 -7.78 1.89 -1.45
N ALA A 188 -6.58 2.34 -1.11
CA ALA A 188 -6.33 3.43 -0.19
C ALA A 188 -5.82 4.67 -0.96
N ALA A 189 -6.17 5.85 -0.47
CA ALA A 189 -5.62 7.11 -0.93
C ALA A 189 -4.36 7.43 -0.10
N LEU A 190 -3.17 7.19 -0.67
CA LEU A 190 -1.89 7.40 -0.01
C LEU A 190 -1.39 8.81 -0.26
N GLU A 191 -1.04 9.52 0.81
CA GLU A 191 -0.58 10.91 0.76
C GLU A 191 0.91 10.99 0.40
N LEU A 192 1.27 11.94 -0.46
CA LEU A 192 2.64 12.40 -0.65
C LEU A 192 2.68 13.91 -0.54
N THR A 193 3.60 14.41 0.27
CA THR A 193 3.71 15.84 0.57
C THR A 193 4.96 16.44 -0.08
N ARG A 194 4.85 17.66 -0.59
CA ARG A 194 5.98 18.48 -1.09
C ARG A 194 6.86 17.75 -2.12
N VAL A 195 6.26 16.92 -2.97
CA VAL A 195 6.95 16.19 -4.05
C VAL A 195 7.39 17.17 -5.13
N LYS A 196 8.62 17.03 -5.63
CA LYS A 196 9.10 17.76 -6.81
C LYS A 196 8.38 17.23 -8.06
N LEU A 197 7.66 18.09 -8.77
CA LEU A 197 6.93 17.70 -9.98
C LEU A 197 7.89 17.55 -11.17
N THR A 198 7.64 16.56 -12.02
CA THR A 198 8.50 16.24 -13.17
C THR A 198 8.07 17.06 -14.39
N PRO A 199 8.96 17.83 -15.02
CA PRO A 199 8.60 18.61 -16.21
C PRO A 199 8.31 17.67 -17.39
N HIS A 200 7.34 18.02 -18.24
CA HIS A 200 6.92 17.19 -19.40
C HIS A 200 8.07 16.94 -20.39
N GLY A 201 8.98 17.91 -20.51
CA GLY A 201 10.28 17.75 -21.18
C GLY A 201 11.40 18.35 -20.31
N GLY A 202 12.65 17.92 -20.52
CA GLY A 202 13.76 18.28 -19.63
C GLY A 202 14.07 19.78 -19.49
N THR A 203 13.54 20.62 -20.38
CA THR A 203 13.66 22.08 -20.36
C THR A 203 12.34 22.82 -20.18
N ASP A 204 11.23 22.10 -20.03
CA ASP A 204 9.91 22.70 -19.89
C ASP A 204 9.79 23.36 -18.50
N LYS A 205 9.29 24.60 -18.50
CA LYS A 205 9.14 25.42 -17.29
C LYS A 205 7.68 25.60 -16.88
N ARG A 206 6.74 25.11 -17.68
CA ARG A 206 5.30 25.39 -17.52
C ARG A 206 4.47 24.13 -17.37
N ARG A 207 4.87 23.02 -17.99
CA ARG A 207 4.10 21.77 -17.99
C ARG A 207 4.78 20.74 -17.11
N PHE A 208 4.07 20.27 -16.09
CA PHE A 208 4.57 19.33 -15.11
C PHE A 208 3.60 18.18 -14.89
N ARG A 209 4.14 17.05 -14.42
CA ARG A 209 3.43 15.83 -14.07
C ARG A 209 3.66 15.52 -12.59
N PHE A 210 2.64 14.96 -11.93
CA PHE A 210 2.72 14.64 -10.50
C PHE A 210 3.62 13.46 -10.19
N HIS A 211 3.64 12.45 -11.05
CA HIS A 211 4.44 11.26 -10.81
C HIS A 211 5.93 11.54 -11.06
N PRO A 212 6.86 11.15 -10.14
CA PRO A 212 8.30 11.42 -10.29
C PRO A 212 8.92 10.88 -11.58
N LEU A 213 8.45 9.72 -12.08
CA LEU A 213 8.88 9.16 -13.37
C LEU A 213 8.31 9.88 -14.62
N GLY A 214 7.50 10.92 -14.46
CA GLY A 214 6.88 11.63 -15.59
C GLY A 214 5.78 10.84 -16.33
N ILE A 215 5.13 9.88 -15.67
CA ILE A 215 3.97 9.15 -16.20
C ILE A 215 2.66 9.87 -15.87
N ASP A 216 1.61 9.62 -16.66
CA ASP A 216 0.25 10.02 -16.27
C ASP A 216 -0.22 9.18 -15.07
N GLN A 217 -0.71 9.83 -14.02
CA GLN A 217 -1.22 9.18 -12.82
C GLN A 217 -2.49 9.87 -12.32
N ARG A 218 -3.52 9.07 -12.07
CA ARG A 218 -4.78 9.56 -11.52
C ARG A 218 -4.63 9.92 -10.04
N LEU A 219 -5.10 11.11 -9.68
CA LEU A 219 -5.07 11.62 -8.31
C LEU A 219 -6.30 11.17 -7.51
N PHE A 220 -6.14 11.05 -6.21
CA PHE A 220 -7.18 10.60 -5.27
C PHE A 220 -7.60 11.70 -4.31
N GLY A 221 -8.83 11.61 -3.81
CA GLY A 221 -9.33 12.46 -2.75
C GLY A 221 -8.87 11.95 -1.38
N LYS A 222 -8.44 12.85 -0.50
CA LYS A 222 -8.31 12.60 0.94
C LYS A 222 -9.70 12.34 1.51
N GLN A 223 -9.80 11.27 2.28
CA GLN A 223 -11.05 10.90 2.94
C GLN A 223 -11.30 11.81 4.15
N ARG A 224 -12.56 12.17 4.37
CA ARG A 224 -12.99 12.74 5.64
C ARG A 224 -13.07 11.63 6.69
N ALA A 225 -12.57 11.92 7.89
CA ALA A 225 -12.75 11.03 9.03
C ALA A 225 -14.20 11.12 9.53
N GLU A 226 -14.84 9.98 9.71
CA GLU A 226 -16.20 9.86 10.24
C GLU A 226 -16.11 9.40 11.69
N ALA A 227 -16.61 10.23 12.62
CA ALA A 227 -16.58 9.92 14.04
C ALA A 227 -17.84 9.19 14.52
N GLU A 228 -18.95 9.31 13.79
CA GLU A 228 -20.25 8.77 14.19
C GLU A 228 -20.97 8.05 13.03
N ILE A 229 -21.75 7.04 13.39
CA ILE A 229 -22.61 6.27 12.47
C ILE A 229 -23.94 7.01 12.25
N THR A 230 -23.90 8.18 11.62
CA THR A 230 -25.07 9.06 11.46
C THR A 230 -25.55 9.24 10.02
N HIS A 231 -24.67 9.11 9.04
CA HIS A 231 -24.97 9.30 7.62
C HIS A 231 -24.39 8.17 6.77
N LEU A 232 -24.79 8.13 5.50
CA LEU A 232 -24.22 7.21 4.51
C LEU A 232 -22.99 7.83 3.88
N ALA A 233 -21.92 7.06 3.72
CA ALA A 233 -20.62 7.53 3.24
C ALA A 233 -20.73 8.28 1.90
N GLU A 234 -20.43 9.58 1.87
CA GLU A 234 -20.44 10.42 0.66
C GLU A 234 -19.18 10.20 -0.19
N PRO A 235 -19.10 10.70 -1.44
CA PRO A 235 -17.90 10.56 -2.28
C PRO A 235 -16.60 11.05 -1.60
N SER A 236 -16.69 12.00 -0.68
CA SER A 236 -15.57 12.52 0.12
C SER A 236 -15.14 11.62 1.29
N ASP A 237 -15.96 10.64 1.68
CA ASP A 237 -15.70 9.74 2.81
C ASP A 237 -14.98 8.44 2.36
N VAL A 238 -14.91 8.21 1.04
CA VAL A 238 -14.34 7.00 0.42
C VAL A 238 -13.12 7.33 -0.47
N PRO A 239 -12.19 6.38 -0.70
CA PRO A 239 -10.97 6.63 -1.47
C PRO A 239 -11.30 6.56 -2.96
N LEU A 240 -11.90 7.63 -3.49
CA LEU A 240 -12.22 7.73 -4.90
C LEU A 240 -11.15 8.48 -5.68
N PRO A 241 -10.89 8.03 -6.92
CA PRO A 241 -10.07 8.79 -7.82
C PRO A 241 -10.82 10.05 -8.30
N LEU A 242 -10.18 11.21 -8.18
CA LEU A 242 -10.79 12.51 -8.50
C LEU A 242 -11.11 12.59 -10.00
N THR A 243 -12.36 12.92 -10.33
CA THR A 243 -12.76 13.27 -11.69
C THR A 243 -12.66 14.79 -11.88
N ARG A 244 -12.57 15.21 -13.15
CA ARG A 244 -12.52 16.64 -13.49
C ARG A 244 -13.77 17.38 -13.01
N ARG A 245 -14.96 16.78 -13.13
CA ARG A 245 -16.23 17.40 -12.72
C ARG A 245 -16.36 17.50 -11.21
N VAL A 246 -16.05 16.43 -10.48
CA VAL A 246 -16.12 16.40 -9.01
C VAL A 246 -15.14 17.39 -8.39
N LEU A 247 -13.89 17.44 -8.87
CA LEU A 247 -12.89 18.37 -8.38
C LEU A 247 -13.25 19.83 -8.72
N LYS A 248 -13.77 20.08 -9.93
CA LYS A 248 -14.22 21.42 -10.33
C LYS A 248 -15.39 21.93 -9.48
N ALA A 249 -16.37 21.06 -9.19
CA ALA A 249 -17.55 21.43 -8.41
C ALA A 249 -17.23 21.66 -6.91
N ASN A 250 -16.22 20.96 -6.38
CA ASN A 250 -15.87 20.98 -4.96
C ASN A 250 -14.40 21.41 -4.73
N LEU A 251 -13.96 22.43 -5.47
CA LEU A 251 -12.56 22.88 -5.43
C LEU A 251 -12.16 23.29 -4.01
N ASP A 252 -13.04 24.00 -3.29
CA ASP A 252 -12.83 24.45 -1.91
C ASP A 252 -12.80 23.31 -0.88
N HIS A 253 -13.17 22.09 -1.25
CA HIS A 253 -13.04 20.93 -0.37
C HIS A 253 -11.71 20.21 -0.59
N TYR A 254 -11.28 20.09 -1.85
CA TYR A 254 -10.16 19.24 -2.24
C TYR A 254 -8.83 19.97 -2.44
N TYR A 255 -8.84 21.27 -2.77
CA TYR A 255 -7.63 22.04 -3.05
C TYR A 255 -7.25 22.96 -1.90
N GLY A 256 -6.01 22.90 -1.42
CA GLY A 256 -5.48 23.77 -0.35
C GLY A 256 -4.52 23.05 0.62
N PRO A 257 -3.99 23.77 1.61
CA PRO A 257 -3.16 23.16 2.65
C PRO A 257 -3.95 22.09 3.41
N ASP A 258 -3.30 20.95 3.70
CA ASP A 258 -3.83 19.78 4.41
C ASP A 258 -5.06 19.10 3.77
N ARG A 259 -5.37 19.43 2.51
CA ARG A 259 -6.45 18.83 1.70
C ARG A 259 -5.89 17.78 0.72
N SER A 260 -6.72 17.33 -0.22
CA SER A 260 -6.34 16.28 -1.19
C SER A 260 -5.21 16.69 -2.13
N LEU A 261 -5.18 17.97 -2.51
CA LEU A 261 -4.27 18.49 -3.52
C LEU A 261 -3.79 19.90 -3.18
N LEU A 262 -2.49 20.12 -3.30
CA LEU A 262 -1.88 21.44 -3.27
C LEU A 262 -0.74 21.48 -4.28
N VAL A 263 -0.64 22.58 -5.02
CA VAL A 263 0.47 22.83 -5.94
C VAL A 263 1.12 24.14 -5.53
N GLY A 264 2.44 24.18 -5.54
CA GLY A 264 3.23 25.37 -5.25
C GLY A 264 4.43 25.50 -6.16
N LEU A 265 5.03 26.70 -6.16
CA LEU A 265 6.29 27.00 -6.82
C LEU A 265 7.30 27.43 -5.76
N LEU A 266 8.49 26.81 -5.78
CA LEU A 266 9.66 27.30 -5.07
C LEU A 266 10.41 28.28 -5.98
N GLY A 267 10.72 29.48 -5.47
CA GLY A 267 11.42 30.53 -6.21
C GLY A 267 10.51 31.54 -6.93
N ALA A 268 9.19 31.37 -6.88
CA ALA A 268 8.21 32.32 -7.41
C ALA A 268 6.90 32.26 -6.60
N PRO A 269 6.09 33.33 -6.54
CA PRO A 269 4.76 33.26 -5.96
C PRO A 269 3.89 32.28 -6.77
N THR A 270 3.14 31.46 -6.06
CA THR A 270 2.19 30.53 -6.70
C THR A 270 0.94 31.32 -7.11
N PRO A 271 0.48 31.26 -8.38
CA PRO A 271 -0.75 31.92 -8.77
C PRO A 271 -1.94 31.44 -7.94
N GLY A 272 -2.80 32.37 -7.51
CA GLY A 272 -3.88 32.08 -6.56
C GLY A 272 -5.11 31.39 -7.16
N THR A 273 -5.30 31.47 -8.48
CA THR A 273 -6.50 30.94 -9.14
C THR A 273 -6.21 29.60 -9.80
N VAL A 274 -7.03 28.59 -9.49
CA VAL A 274 -6.92 27.24 -10.06
C VAL A 274 -8.11 26.94 -10.94
N ARG A 275 -7.84 26.38 -12.12
CA ARG A 275 -8.83 25.90 -13.09
C ARG A 275 -8.66 24.40 -13.31
N ILE A 276 -9.74 23.65 -13.12
CA ILE A 276 -9.76 22.22 -13.42
C ILE A 276 -10.25 22.02 -14.85
N CYS A 277 -9.42 21.42 -15.70
CA CYS A 277 -9.73 21.15 -17.10
C CYS A 277 -9.01 19.91 -17.64
N ASP A 278 -9.35 19.52 -18.86
CA ASP A 278 -8.62 18.47 -19.58
C ASP A 278 -7.26 19.01 -20.02
N LEU A 279 -6.18 18.28 -19.74
CA LEU A 279 -4.83 18.61 -20.21
C LEU A 279 -4.29 17.51 -21.15
N SER A 280 -5.19 16.90 -21.93
CA SER A 280 -4.84 15.94 -22.98
C SER A 280 -3.88 16.53 -24.01
N ASP A 281 -3.10 15.66 -24.64
CA ASP A 281 -2.15 16.05 -25.68
C ASP A 281 -2.88 16.63 -26.91
N VAL A 282 -2.40 17.75 -27.43
CA VAL A 282 -2.84 18.35 -28.70
C VAL A 282 -1.71 18.27 -29.73
N PRO A 283 -2.01 18.32 -31.04
CA PRO A 283 -0.99 18.33 -32.08
C PRO A 283 0.05 19.44 -31.85
N GLY A 284 1.33 19.11 -32.03
CA GLY A 284 2.44 20.05 -31.82
C GLY A 284 3.16 19.94 -30.47
N ASP A 285 2.99 18.82 -29.74
CA ASP A 285 3.58 18.59 -28.41
C ASP A 285 3.21 19.71 -27.42
N ASP A 286 1.92 20.09 -27.39
CA ASP A 286 1.32 20.97 -26.37
C ASP A 286 0.16 20.24 -25.68
N TRP A 287 -0.37 20.82 -24.62
CA TRP A 287 -1.57 20.34 -23.93
C TRP A 287 -2.78 21.22 -24.23
N ALA A 288 -3.95 20.59 -24.20
CA ALA A 288 -5.21 21.29 -24.31
C ALA A 288 -5.36 22.33 -23.18
N HIS A 289 -6.20 23.35 -23.40
CA HIS A 289 -6.60 24.31 -22.39
C HIS A 289 -5.45 25.03 -21.67
N ALA A 290 -4.46 25.49 -22.44
CA ALA A 290 -3.39 26.35 -21.94
C ALA A 290 -3.96 27.48 -21.04
N PRO A 291 -3.35 27.72 -19.87
CA PRO A 291 -3.86 28.69 -18.90
C PRO A 291 -3.60 30.15 -19.33
N GLU A 292 -4.50 31.03 -18.91
CA GLU A 292 -4.34 32.49 -18.95
C GLU A 292 -3.42 32.97 -17.81
N ALA A 293 -2.91 34.20 -17.89
CA ALA A 293 -2.04 34.79 -16.87
C ALA A 293 -2.68 34.70 -15.47
N GLY A 294 -1.90 34.30 -14.46
CA GLY A 294 -2.38 34.16 -13.08
C GLY A 294 -3.27 32.94 -12.79
N VAL A 295 -3.50 32.04 -13.75
CA VAL A 295 -4.33 30.82 -13.56
C VAL A 295 -3.48 29.56 -13.69
N ILE A 296 -3.60 28.61 -12.76
CA ILE A 296 -3.01 27.28 -12.87
C ILE A 296 -4.06 26.32 -13.41
N ALA A 297 -3.76 25.60 -14.48
CA ALA A 297 -4.62 24.53 -14.98
C ALA A 297 -4.17 23.17 -14.42
N ILE A 298 -5.11 22.39 -13.89
CA ILE A 298 -4.85 21.07 -13.29
C ILE A 298 -5.79 20.03 -13.87
N ASP A 299 -5.24 18.87 -14.24
CA ASP A 299 -6.01 17.68 -14.62
C ASP A 299 -5.77 16.53 -13.62
N PRO A 300 -6.75 16.20 -12.76
CA PRO A 300 -6.61 15.12 -11.78
C PRO A 300 -6.67 13.72 -12.39
N VAL A 301 -7.19 13.57 -13.61
CA VAL A 301 -7.34 12.26 -14.25
C VAL A 301 -6.01 11.82 -14.86
N LEU A 302 -5.31 12.76 -15.51
CA LEU A 302 -3.98 12.51 -16.09
C LEU A 302 -2.83 12.81 -15.11
N GLY A 303 -3.08 13.57 -14.05
CA GLY A 303 -2.03 13.98 -13.11
C GLY A 303 -1.08 15.01 -13.73
N ARG A 304 -1.64 16.01 -14.40
CA ARG A 304 -0.89 17.07 -15.11
C ARG A 304 -1.19 18.44 -14.52
N VAL A 305 -0.19 19.32 -14.55
CA VAL A 305 -0.27 20.73 -14.14
C VAL A 305 0.32 21.61 -15.22
N TYR A 306 -0.43 22.63 -15.64
CA TYR A 306 0.03 23.62 -16.58
C TYR A 306 0.03 25.00 -15.91
N PHE A 307 1.22 25.60 -15.78
CA PHE A 307 1.42 26.95 -15.28
C PHE A 307 1.31 28.02 -16.39
N PRO A 308 0.90 29.24 -16.01
CA PRO A 308 0.73 30.34 -16.96
C PRO A 308 2.09 30.95 -17.40
N GLN A 309 2.08 31.75 -18.47
CA GLN A 309 3.30 32.26 -19.11
C GLN A 309 4.07 33.28 -18.26
N ASP A 310 3.38 33.93 -17.33
CA ASP A 310 3.91 34.93 -16.39
C ASP A 310 4.81 34.32 -15.31
N VAL A 311 4.78 33.00 -15.12
CA VAL A 311 5.76 32.29 -14.30
C VAL A 311 7.11 32.30 -15.01
N THR A 312 7.90 33.32 -14.70
CA THR A 312 9.22 33.57 -15.30
C THR A 312 10.32 33.31 -14.26
N GLY A 313 11.25 32.40 -14.56
CA GLY A 313 12.36 32.06 -13.66
C GLY A 313 12.75 30.58 -13.68
N ASN A 314 13.79 30.22 -12.92
CA ASN A 314 14.08 28.82 -12.60
C ASN A 314 13.24 28.43 -11.39
N VAL A 315 12.00 28.03 -11.65
CA VAL A 315 11.05 27.60 -10.62
C VAL A 315 11.11 26.09 -10.44
N THR A 316 10.97 25.63 -9.20
CA THR A 316 10.75 24.21 -8.92
C THR A 316 9.30 24.03 -8.51
N ALA A 317 8.52 23.35 -9.35
CA ALA A 317 7.14 23.04 -9.03
C ALA A 317 7.08 21.92 -7.99
N ILE A 318 6.29 22.13 -6.94
CA ILE A 318 6.06 21.17 -5.86
C ILE A 318 4.57 20.85 -5.76
N GLY A 319 4.24 19.62 -5.39
CA GLY A 319 2.87 19.21 -5.15
C GLY A 319 2.72 18.32 -3.93
N SER A 320 1.66 18.54 -3.17
CA SER A 320 1.14 17.58 -2.20
C SER A 320 -0.13 16.97 -2.77
N TYR A 321 -0.20 15.66 -2.88
CA TYR A 321 -1.30 14.97 -3.54
C TYR A 321 -1.50 13.56 -2.97
N HIS A 322 -2.65 12.96 -3.27
CA HIS A 322 -2.91 11.56 -2.95
C HIS A 322 -2.93 10.72 -4.22
N TYR A 323 -2.41 9.50 -4.14
CA TYR A 323 -2.49 8.49 -5.21
C TYR A 323 -3.13 7.20 -4.68
N GLY A 324 -3.73 6.41 -5.57
CA GLY A 324 -4.38 5.17 -5.19
C GLY A 324 -3.42 3.99 -5.19
N SER A 325 -3.44 3.18 -4.14
CA SER A 325 -2.83 1.84 -4.12
C SER A 325 -3.74 0.84 -3.42
N THR A 326 -3.70 -0.42 -3.84
CA THR A 326 -4.43 -1.52 -3.19
C THR A 326 -3.53 -2.41 -2.34
N LEU A 327 -2.22 -2.25 -2.46
CA LEU A 327 -1.21 -3.04 -1.79
C LEU A 327 -0.16 -2.10 -1.19
N ASP A 328 0.25 -2.39 0.03
CA ASP A 328 1.35 -1.70 0.73
C ASP A 328 2.69 -2.36 0.35
N ILE A 329 3.05 -2.22 -0.92
CA ILE A 329 4.29 -2.72 -1.52
C ILE A 329 5.07 -1.60 -2.22
N GLY A 330 6.39 -1.78 -2.32
CA GLY A 330 7.30 -0.80 -2.90
C GLY A 330 7.46 0.45 -2.05
N GLY A 331 8.16 1.46 -2.56
CA GLY A 331 8.54 2.68 -1.81
C GLY A 331 7.41 3.63 -1.43
N GLY A 332 6.15 3.18 -1.40
CA GLY A 332 4.97 4.04 -1.25
C GLY A 332 4.89 4.86 0.05
N GLY A 333 4.01 5.87 0.04
CA GLY A 333 3.72 6.77 1.17
C GLY A 333 2.76 6.16 2.19
N TYR A 334 3.21 5.11 2.89
CA TYR A 334 2.45 4.44 3.94
C TYR A 334 3.33 4.13 5.16
N SER A 335 2.73 3.73 6.28
CA SER A 335 3.46 3.34 7.49
C SER A 335 4.05 1.93 7.32
N ARG A 336 5.36 1.81 7.49
CA ARG A 336 6.07 0.52 7.42
C ARG A 336 6.13 -0.07 8.82
N ARG A 337 5.12 -0.86 9.17
CA ARG A 337 5.01 -1.56 10.47
C ARG A 337 5.78 -2.89 10.48
N LEU A 338 6.94 -2.96 9.85
CA LEU A 338 7.82 -4.13 10.00
C LEU A 338 8.64 -3.98 11.27
N PRO A 339 8.96 -5.09 11.98
CA PRO A 339 9.87 -5.03 13.11
C PRO A 339 11.16 -4.34 12.67
N ALA A 340 11.59 -3.37 13.47
CA ALA A 340 12.82 -2.62 13.20
C ALA A 340 13.93 -3.61 12.84
N LEU A 341 14.59 -3.39 11.70
CA LEU A 341 15.91 -3.97 11.46
C LEU A 341 16.73 -3.72 12.72
N VAL A 342 17.63 -4.66 13.08
CA VAL A 342 18.61 -4.41 14.15
C VAL A 342 19.25 -3.07 13.85
N ALA A 343 18.79 -2.03 14.54
CA ALA A 343 19.23 -0.68 14.26
C ALA A 343 20.68 -0.67 14.73
N PRO A 344 21.64 -0.20 13.91
CA PRO A 344 22.95 0.10 14.44
C PRO A 344 22.76 1.02 15.66
N GLU A 345 23.57 0.85 16.70
CA GLU A 345 23.45 1.58 17.98
C GLU A 345 23.57 3.12 17.83
N THR A 346 23.88 3.60 16.63
CA THR A 346 24.06 5.00 16.28
C THR A 346 22.78 5.67 15.80
N GLU A 347 22.58 6.91 16.23
CA GLU A 347 21.53 7.81 15.75
C GLU A 347 21.60 7.96 14.21
N PRO A 348 20.46 7.99 13.51
CA PRO A 348 20.44 8.10 12.05
C PRO A 348 20.87 9.50 11.60
N VAL A 349 21.68 9.55 10.54
CA VAL A 349 22.00 10.80 9.82
C VAL A 349 20.81 11.16 8.94
N LEU A 350 20.28 12.38 9.11
CA LEU A 350 19.12 12.84 8.36
C LEU A 350 19.54 13.49 7.04
N ALA A 351 18.85 13.14 5.95
CA ALA A 351 19.06 13.69 4.61
C ALA A 351 17.78 14.38 4.10
N SER A 352 17.94 15.53 3.46
CA SER A 352 16.81 16.30 2.88
C SER A 352 17.23 17.13 1.66
N GLY A 353 16.29 17.63 0.88
CA GLY A 353 16.54 18.63 -0.16
C GLY A 353 17.35 18.14 -1.36
N GLY A 354 17.43 16.83 -1.60
CA GLY A 354 18.16 16.27 -2.74
C GLY A 354 19.69 16.32 -2.58
N GLU A 355 20.18 16.29 -1.35
CA GLU A 355 21.61 16.19 -1.01
C GLU A 355 22.29 14.97 -1.63
N ASP A 356 23.63 15.00 -1.72
CA ASP A 356 24.40 13.86 -2.21
C ASP A 356 24.50 12.77 -1.12
N LEU A 357 23.71 11.70 -1.29
CA LEU A 357 23.68 10.57 -0.36
C LEU A 357 25.02 9.86 -0.24
N ALA A 358 25.88 9.91 -1.27
CA ALA A 358 27.19 9.27 -1.22
C ALA A 358 28.10 9.89 -0.13
N ALA A 359 27.93 11.17 0.17
CA ALA A 359 28.70 11.87 1.19
C ALA A 359 28.22 11.57 2.62
N LEU A 360 26.99 11.08 2.78
CA LEU A 360 26.36 10.79 4.08
C LEU A 360 26.51 9.32 4.50
N LEU A 361 26.75 8.42 3.54
CA LEU A 361 26.94 7.00 3.80
C LEU A 361 28.33 6.74 4.39
N ASP A 362 28.39 6.09 5.56
CA ASP A 362 29.63 5.60 6.16
C ASP A 362 29.76 4.09 5.97
N ALA A 363 30.84 3.66 5.31
CA ALA A 363 31.15 2.25 5.13
C ALA A 363 31.37 1.50 6.45
N ASN A 364 31.72 2.20 7.55
CA ASN A 364 31.93 1.60 8.87
C ASN A 364 30.64 1.27 9.61
N GLY A 365 29.48 1.52 8.99
CA GLY A 365 28.16 1.22 9.52
C GLY A 365 27.41 2.48 9.96
N GLY A 366 26.09 2.40 9.97
CA GLY A 366 25.22 3.51 10.32
C GLY A 366 23.93 3.52 9.51
N THR A 367 23.03 4.44 9.86
CA THR A 367 21.75 4.63 9.17
C THR A 367 21.70 6.04 8.58
N VAL A 368 21.41 6.14 7.28
CA VAL A 368 21.01 7.38 6.62
C VAL A 368 19.50 7.34 6.42
N GLN A 369 18.79 8.33 6.96
CA GLN A 369 17.34 8.45 6.87
C GLN A 369 16.94 9.67 6.01
N ILE A 370 16.21 9.42 4.93
CA ILE A 370 15.65 10.47 4.08
C ILE A 370 14.29 10.91 4.63
N GLU A 371 14.11 12.21 4.89
CA GLU A 371 12.91 12.76 5.54
C GLU A 371 11.95 13.49 4.60
N ASP A 372 12.15 13.40 3.29
CA ASP A 372 11.29 14.04 2.30
C ASP A 372 10.99 13.14 1.08
N ASN A 373 10.20 13.68 0.15
CA ASN A 373 9.77 13.03 -1.09
C ASN A 373 10.54 13.55 -2.32
N TRP A 374 11.80 13.99 -2.14
CA TRP A 374 12.57 14.58 -3.23
C TRP A 374 13.23 13.52 -4.13
N GLU A 375 13.72 14.03 -5.26
CA GLU A 375 14.59 13.28 -6.18
C GLU A 375 16.04 13.45 -5.72
N TYR A 376 16.74 12.33 -5.55
CA TYR A 376 18.15 12.25 -5.14
C TYR A 376 18.97 11.57 -6.24
N PRO A 377 20.19 12.04 -6.51
CA PRO A 377 21.12 11.27 -7.32
C PRO A 377 21.51 9.99 -6.57
N ALA A 378 21.33 8.83 -7.21
CA ALA A 378 21.75 7.58 -6.58
C ALA A 378 23.29 7.53 -6.47
N PRO A 379 23.86 7.06 -5.34
CA PRO A 379 25.30 6.84 -5.24
C PRO A 379 25.75 5.80 -6.28
N ALA A 380 26.93 5.99 -6.87
CA ALA A 380 27.46 5.05 -7.86
C ALA A 380 27.80 3.68 -7.24
N GLU A 381 28.21 3.69 -5.96
CA GLU A 381 28.56 2.51 -5.18
C GLU A 381 28.20 2.72 -3.71
N ILE A 382 27.62 1.70 -3.08
CA ILE A 382 27.35 1.63 -1.64
C ILE A 382 28.23 0.53 -1.07
N THR A 383 29.10 0.87 -0.14
CA THR A 383 30.06 -0.05 0.49
C THR A 383 29.69 -0.29 1.94
N ALA A 384 29.96 -1.50 2.45
CA ALA A 384 29.85 -1.84 3.85
C ALA A 384 31.09 -2.63 4.27
N ALA A 385 31.76 -2.17 5.35
CA ALA A 385 32.95 -2.81 5.90
C ALA A 385 32.61 -4.15 6.57
N GLN A 386 33.65 -4.97 6.81
CA GLN A 386 33.50 -6.34 7.33
C GLN A 386 32.70 -6.37 8.64
N GLY A 387 31.66 -7.21 8.70
CA GLY A 387 30.78 -7.33 9.88
C GLY A 387 29.95 -6.09 10.20
N LYS A 388 29.90 -5.08 9.32
CA LYS A 388 29.13 -3.84 9.52
C LYS A 388 27.84 -3.86 8.72
N THR A 389 26.85 -3.12 9.24
CA THR A 389 25.56 -2.92 8.58
C THR A 389 25.40 -1.47 8.17
N VAL A 390 25.15 -1.22 6.88
CA VAL A 390 24.87 0.10 6.33
C VAL A 390 23.41 0.14 5.89
N VAL A 391 22.64 1.08 6.43
CA VAL A 391 21.21 1.22 6.18
C VAL A 391 20.92 2.54 5.48
N LEU A 392 20.30 2.49 4.30
CA LEU A 392 19.69 3.66 3.65
C LEU A 392 18.18 3.47 3.69
N ARG A 393 17.50 4.28 4.49
CA ARG A 393 16.04 4.18 4.68
C ARG A 393 15.35 5.49 4.41
N SER A 394 14.08 5.43 4.04
CA SER A 394 13.21 6.60 4.09
C SER A 394 12.36 6.62 5.35
N ALA A 395 12.00 7.81 5.81
CA ALA A 395 11.05 7.99 6.88
C ALA A 395 9.67 7.41 6.51
N ASN A 396 8.88 7.05 7.52
CA ASN A 396 7.49 6.63 7.29
C ASN A 396 6.72 7.72 6.51
N TRP A 397 5.77 7.29 5.67
CA TRP A 397 4.96 8.19 4.84
C TRP A 397 5.73 8.94 3.73
N HIS A 398 7.00 8.61 3.50
CA HIS A 398 7.81 9.23 2.45
C HIS A 398 8.26 8.22 1.38
N ARG A 399 8.24 8.67 0.12
CA ARG A 399 8.71 7.99 -1.09
C ARG A 399 9.79 8.83 -1.78
N PRO A 400 11.04 8.80 -1.30
CA PRO A 400 12.14 9.41 -2.03
C PRO A 400 12.43 8.64 -3.32
N HIS A 401 12.82 9.40 -4.34
CA HIS A 401 13.13 8.88 -5.67
C HIS A 401 14.63 8.95 -5.93
N LEU A 402 15.29 7.81 -6.02
CA LEU A 402 16.68 7.70 -6.44
C LEU A 402 16.77 7.58 -7.96
N SER A 403 17.31 8.61 -8.59
CA SER A 403 17.53 8.70 -10.02
C SER A 403 18.97 8.33 -10.34
N THR A 404 19.18 7.28 -11.14
CA THR A 404 20.51 6.85 -11.59
C THR A 404 20.61 6.89 -13.12
N LYS A 405 21.79 7.24 -13.65
CA LYS A 405 22.08 7.15 -15.09
C LYS A 405 22.75 5.83 -15.47
N THR A 406 23.33 5.14 -14.50
CA THR A 406 24.13 3.92 -14.67
C THR A 406 23.71 2.86 -13.65
N GLN A 407 24.42 1.74 -13.60
CA GLN A 407 24.26 0.79 -12.51
C GLN A 407 24.69 1.37 -11.16
N VAL A 408 24.04 0.94 -10.08
CA VAL A 408 24.44 1.20 -8.69
C VAL A 408 25.07 -0.07 -8.16
N LYS A 409 26.33 0.00 -7.74
CA LYS A 409 27.04 -1.15 -7.18
C LYS A 409 26.77 -1.28 -5.69
N LEU A 410 26.43 -2.49 -5.24
CA LEU A 410 26.31 -2.84 -3.82
C LEU A 410 27.49 -3.73 -3.48
N SER A 411 28.47 -3.18 -2.77
CA SER A 411 29.75 -3.84 -2.47
C SER A 411 29.90 -4.09 -0.96
N PRO A 412 29.12 -5.02 -0.38
CA PRO A 412 29.34 -5.46 0.99
C PRO A 412 30.64 -6.29 1.07
N ALA A 413 31.46 -6.03 2.07
CA ALA A 413 32.58 -6.88 2.45
C ALA A 413 32.09 -8.22 3.04
N ASP A 414 33.03 -9.06 3.48
CA ASP A 414 32.70 -10.32 4.15
C ASP A 414 31.86 -10.08 5.43
N ASP A 415 30.80 -10.86 5.61
CA ASP A 415 29.84 -10.75 6.71
C ASP A 415 29.17 -9.36 6.85
N ALA A 416 29.22 -8.54 5.80
CA ALA A 416 28.62 -7.21 5.78
C ALA A 416 27.18 -7.25 5.25
N THR A 417 26.34 -6.36 5.77
CA THR A 417 24.93 -6.24 5.36
C THR A 417 24.64 -4.84 4.83
N ILE A 418 24.08 -4.74 3.62
CA ILE A 418 23.52 -3.49 3.09
C ILE A 418 22.00 -3.59 3.10
N VAL A 419 21.34 -2.61 3.69
CA VAL A 419 19.88 -2.54 3.75
C VAL A 419 19.36 -1.29 3.06
N LEU A 420 18.46 -1.48 2.09
CA LEU A 420 17.70 -0.39 1.47
C LEU A 420 16.23 -0.53 1.84
N ASP A 421 15.65 0.51 2.45
CA ASP A 421 14.26 0.48 2.93
C ASP A 421 13.45 1.68 2.42
N GLY A 422 12.36 1.41 1.71
CA GLY A 422 11.38 2.44 1.36
C GLY A 422 11.79 3.36 0.22
N LEU A 423 12.61 2.89 -0.72
CA LEU A 423 13.18 3.72 -1.79
C LEU A 423 12.57 3.36 -3.15
N MET A 424 12.38 4.38 -4.00
CA MET A 424 12.04 4.19 -5.40
C MET A 424 13.28 4.43 -6.27
N ILE A 425 13.76 3.43 -7.00
CA ILE A 425 15.00 3.48 -7.77
C ILE A 425 14.71 3.33 -9.26
N SER A 426 15.19 4.27 -10.07
CA SER A 426 15.00 4.25 -11.53
C SER A 426 16.25 4.64 -12.31
N GLY A 427 16.34 4.15 -13.53
CA GLY A 427 17.31 4.54 -14.56
C GLY A 427 18.40 3.50 -14.85
N GLY A 428 18.70 2.63 -13.88
CA GLY A 428 19.73 1.61 -13.99
C GLY A 428 19.59 0.51 -12.93
N PRO A 429 20.24 -0.65 -13.14
CA PRO A 429 20.10 -1.81 -12.27
C PRO A 429 20.92 -1.66 -10.98
N LEU A 430 20.49 -2.36 -9.93
CA LEU A 430 21.32 -2.67 -8.77
C LEU A 430 22.19 -3.88 -9.07
N VAL A 431 23.50 -3.77 -8.83
CA VAL A 431 24.47 -4.81 -9.17
C VAL A 431 25.27 -5.17 -7.93
N ILE A 432 25.29 -6.46 -7.58
CA ILE A 432 26.21 -7.02 -6.58
C ILE A 432 27.38 -7.65 -7.34
N PRO A 433 28.53 -6.96 -7.47
CA PRO A 433 29.63 -7.41 -8.30
C PRO A 433 30.27 -8.68 -7.73
N ALA A 434 30.82 -9.50 -8.63
CA ALA A 434 31.65 -10.63 -8.25
C ALA A 434 33.00 -10.16 -7.70
N ASN A 435 33.41 -10.72 -6.56
CA ASN A 435 34.74 -10.57 -6.00
C ASN A 435 35.39 -11.95 -5.93
N ALA A 436 36.72 -11.99 -6.03
CA ALA A 436 37.48 -13.24 -5.98
C ALA A 436 37.65 -13.74 -4.53
N ASP A 437 36.54 -13.85 -3.80
CA ASP A 437 36.49 -14.34 -2.42
C ASP A 437 35.32 -15.31 -2.20
N ILE A 438 35.31 -15.93 -1.02
CA ILE A 438 34.25 -16.83 -0.55
C ILE A 438 33.41 -16.18 0.57
N GLY A 439 33.50 -14.85 0.69
CA GLY A 439 32.87 -14.12 1.78
C GLY A 439 31.35 -14.13 1.64
N ILE A 440 30.66 -14.28 2.77
CA ILE A 440 29.19 -14.25 2.78
C ILE A 440 28.75 -12.80 2.73
N ARG A 441 27.86 -12.49 1.80
CA ARG A 441 27.40 -11.11 1.56
C ARG A 441 25.90 -11.06 1.66
N LYS A 442 25.37 -10.13 2.46
CA LYS A 442 23.92 -9.98 2.64
C LYS A 442 23.44 -8.64 2.11
N VAL A 443 22.41 -8.67 1.28
CA VAL A 443 21.69 -7.46 0.82
C VAL A 443 20.21 -7.63 1.14
N VAL A 444 19.62 -6.64 1.79
CA VAL A 444 18.21 -6.64 2.17
C VAL A 444 17.52 -5.45 1.53
N LEU A 445 16.46 -5.70 0.77
CA LEU A 445 15.59 -4.68 0.19
C LEU A 445 14.20 -4.82 0.83
N ARG A 446 13.75 -3.77 1.53
CA ARG A 446 12.41 -3.71 2.12
C ARG A 446 11.62 -2.58 1.53
N HIS A 447 10.36 -2.81 1.17
CA HIS A 447 9.49 -1.76 0.64
C HIS A 447 10.15 -0.92 -0.47
N CYS A 448 10.97 -1.55 -1.32
CA CYS A 448 11.69 -0.86 -2.39
C CYS A 448 10.98 -1.08 -3.73
N THR A 449 10.99 -0.05 -4.57
CA THR A 449 10.51 -0.12 -5.95
C THR A 449 11.70 0.01 -6.89
N LEU A 450 12.18 -1.10 -7.44
CA LEU A 450 13.07 -1.10 -8.58
C LEU A 450 12.20 -1.02 -9.83
N VAL A 451 12.14 0.15 -10.45
CA VAL A 451 11.18 0.44 -11.54
C VAL A 451 11.33 -0.61 -12.65
N PRO A 452 10.27 -1.43 -12.91
CA PRO A 452 10.39 -2.46 -13.92
C PRO A 452 10.59 -1.82 -15.29
N GLY A 453 11.55 -2.32 -16.06
CA GLY A 453 11.99 -1.71 -17.31
C GLY A 453 13.03 -0.59 -17.15
N LEU A 454 13.57 -0.39 -15.94
CA LEU A 454 14.53 0.64 -15.50
C LEU A 454 14.01 2.08 -15.58
N THR A 455 13.32 2.44 -16.66
CA THR A 455 12.65 3.72 -16.85
C THR A 455 11.24 3.50 -17.39
N ARG A 456 10.42 4.55 -17.39
CA ARG A 456 9.08 4.54 -17.96
C ARG A 456 8.92 5.64 -18.99
N THR A 457 8.16 5.37 -20.05
CA THR A 457 7.69 6.39 -20.98
C THR A 457 6.52 7.15 -20.37
N THR A 458 6.11 8.28 -20.96
CA THR A 458 4.93 9.05 -20.52
C THR A 458 3.64 8.23 -20.54
N ALA A 459 3.52 7.29 -21.49
CA ALA A 459 2.43 6.33 -21.59
C ALA A 459 2.55 5.14 -20.61
N ASN A 460 3.52 5.19 -19.70
CA ASN A 460 3.81 4.16 -18.68
C ASN A 460 4.33 2.82 -19.25
N GLU A 461 4.85 2.83 -20.47
CA GLU A 461 5.51 1.65 -21.05
C GLU A 461 6.94 1.52 -20.51
N PRO A 462 7.46 0.29 -20.30
CA PRO A 462 8.83 0.08 -19.84
C PRO A 462 9.83 0.58 -20.88
N GLY A 463 10.83 1.35 -20.45
CA GLY A 463 11.85 1.89 -21.35
C GLY A 463 12.78 0.80 -21.91
N LYS A 464 13.13 -0.20 -21.09
CA LYS A 464 13.89 -1.39 -21.50
C LYS A 464 13.16 -2.65 -21.03
N PRO A 465 12.15 -3.14 -21.76
CA PRO A 465 11.41 -4.33 -21.36
C PRO A 465 12.33 -5.54 -21.21
N GLY A 466 12.15 -6.30 -20.13
CA GLY A 466 12.97 -7.48 -19.84
C GLY A 466 14.39 -7.22 -19.32
N ALA A 467 14.83 -5.96 -19.21
CA ALA A 467 16.11 -5.64 -18.60
C ALA A 467 16.08 -5.93 -17.09
N ALA A 468 17.09 -6.65 -16.61
CA ALA A 468 17.22 -6.97 -15.19
C ALA A 468 17.35 -5.69 -14.35
N SER A 469 16.57 -5.60 -13.28
CA SER A 469 16.62 -4.50 -12.29
C SER A 469 17.56 -4.83 -11.12
N LEU A 470 17.78 -6.12 -10.87
CA LEU A 470 18.72 -6.62 -9.87
C LEU A 470 19.61 -7.69 -10.51
N ILE A 471 20.93 -7.51 -10.40
CA ILE A 471 21.93 -8.41 -10.95
C ILE A 471 22.87 -8.84 -9.83
N VAL A 472 22.89 -10.13 -9.54
CA VAL A 472 23.73 -10.76 -8.52
C VAL A 472 24.81 -11.56 -9.24
N GLU A 473 26.04 -11.05 -9.22
CA GLU A 473 27.20 -11.69 -9.86
C GLU A 473 28.06 -12.47 -8.88
N HIS A 474 27.88 -12.27 -7.57
CA HIS A 474 28.62 -12.94 -6.52
C HIS A 474 27.99 -14.30 -6.15
N PRO A 475 28.71 -15.44 -6.25
CA PRO A 475 28.17 -16.76 -5.93
C PRO A 475 27.74 -16.96 -4.47
N PHE A 476 28.34 -16.26 -3.50
CA PHE A 476 27.99 -16.40 -2.07
C PHE A 476 27.13 -15.24 -1.53
N ALA A 477 26.45 -14.52 -2.42
CA ALA A 477 25.53 -13.46 -2.01
C ALA A 477 24.14 -14.02 -1.68
N THR A 478 23.60 -13.56 -0.55
CA THR A 478 22.21 -13.76 -0.14
C THR A 478 21.47 -12.44 -0.28
N VAL A 479 20.42 -12.42 -1.10
CA VAL A 479 19.57 -11.24 -1.29
C VAL A 479 18.17 -11.52 -0.77
N GLU A 480 17.68 -10.69 0.15
CA GLU A 480 16.35 -10.78 0.71
C GLU A 480 15.52 -9.58 0.25
N LEU A 481 14.40 -9.83 -0.42
CA LEU A 481 13.43 -8.82 -0.82
C LEU A 481 12.13 -9.05 -0.05
N GLU A 482 11.64 -8.01 0.62
CA GLU A 482 10.40 -8.05 1.37
C GLU A 482 9.50 -6.87 0.95
N ARG A 483 8.27 -7.16 0.50
CA ARG A 483 7.30 -6.13 0.06
C ARG A 483 7.84 -5.21 -1.03
N CYS A 484 8.72 -5.73 -1.88
CA CYS A 484 9.34 -5.00 -2.97
C CYS A 484 8.60 -5.19 -4.32
N VAL A 485 8.70 -4.17 -5.18
CA VAL A 485 8.40 -4.28 -6.61
C VAL A 485 9.72 -4.24 -7.36
N THR A 486 9.98 -5.23 -8.21
CA THR A 486 11.21 -5.30 -9.00
C THR A 486 10.91 -5.68 -10.44
N GLY A 487 11.72 -5.22 -11.39
CA GLY A 487 11.83 -5.87 -12.69
C GLY A 487 12.55 -7.23 -12.60
N PRO A 488 12.95 -7.82 -13.74
CA PRO A 488 13.64 -9.11 -13.77
C PRO A 488 14.89 -9.16 -12.88
N VAL A 489 15.15 -10.32 -12.30
CA VAL A 489 16.30 -10.58 -11.43
C VAL A 489 17.22 -11.59 -12.11
N THR A 490 18.52 -11.34 -12.06
CA THR A 490 19.55 -12.19 -12.63
C THR A 490 20.51 -12.62 -11.53
N ALA A 491 20.70 -13.91 -11.30
CA ALA A 491 21.60 -14.40 -10.25
C ALA A 491 22.47 -15.58 -10.70
N VAL A 492 23.78 -15.49 -10.46
CA VAL A 492 24.74 -16.55 -10.81
C VAL A 492 24.55 -17.82 -9.97
N GLU A 493 25.15 -18.93 -10.40
CA GLU A 493 25.16 -20.18 -9.63
C GLU A 493 25.76 -19.96 -8.24
N GLY A 494 25.13 -20.55 -7.22
CA GLY A 494 25.49 -20.40 -5.81
C GLY A 494 24.72 -19.30 -5.08
N ALA A 495 24.33 -18.23 -5.78
CA ALA A 495 23.65 -17.10 -5.14
C ALA A 495 22.22 -17.49 -4.72
N VAL A 496 21.75 -16.94 -3.59
CA VAL A 496 20.42 -17.20 -3.04
C VAL A 496 19.61 -15.91 -3.06
N VAL A 497 18.45 -15.93 -3.72
CA VAL A 497 17.51 -14.80 -3.73
C VAL A 497 16.20 -15.22 -3.09
N LYS A 498 15.88 -14.62 -1.94
CA LYS A 498 14.62 -14.80 -1.23
C LYS A 498 13.70 -13.61 -1.48
N LEU A 499 12.47 -13.88 -1.91
CA LEU A 499 11.43 -12.88 -2.10
C LEU A 499 10.21 -13.23 -1.22
N THR A 500 9.70 -12.22 -0.51
CA THR A 500 8.54 -12.35 0.37
C THR A 500 7.58 -11.19 0.13
N ASP A 501 6.31 -11.47 -0.17
CA ASP A 501 5.31 -10.45 -0.51
C ASP A 501 5.74 -9.52 -1.67
N CYS A 502 6.43 -10.05 -2.68
CA CYS A 502 7.02 -9.26 -3.76
C CYS A 502 6.28 -9.39 -5.09
N VAL A 503 6.44 -8.36 -5.94
CA VAL A 503 6.08 -8.41 -7.37
C VAL A 503 7.35 -8.38 -8.21
N VAL A 504 7.51 -9.39 -9.07
CA VAL A 504 8.57 -9.42 -10.11
C VAL A 504 7.92 -9.21 -11.46
N ASP A 505 8.13 -8.05 -12.06
CA ASP A 505 7.48 -7.62 -13.29
C ASP A 505 8.44 -7.62 -14.49
N ALA A 506 8.38 -8.69 -15.28
CA ALA A 506 9.17 -8.79 -16.51
C ALA A 506 8.50 -8.10 -17.72
N GLY A 507 7.36 -7.44 -17.52
CA GLY A 507 6.52 -6.84 -18.55
C GLY A 507 5.68 -7.84 -19.36
N SER A 508 6.09 -9.10 -19.46
CA SER A 508 5.29 -10.15 -20.09
C SER A 508 5.65 -11.55 -19.60
N ALA A 509 4.68 -12.47 -19.68
CA ALA A 509 4.85 -13.87 -19.28
C ALA A 509 5.87 -14.65 -20.14
N GLY A 510 6.21 -14.16 -21.34
CA GLY A 510 7.20 -14.76 -22.23
C GLY A 510 8.64 -14.38 -21.93
N VAL A 511 8.86 -13.40 -21.05
CA VAL A 511 10.19 -12.98 -20.62
C VAL A 511 10.48 -13.62 -19.27
N ALA A 512 11.71 -14.10 -19.08
CA ALA A 512 12.14 -14.62 -17.80
C ALA A 512 12.28 -13.47 -16.79
N GLY A 513 11.43 -13.49 -15.75
CA GLY A 513 11.49 -12.59 -14.60
C GLY A 513 12.58 -12.99 -13.61
N TYR A 514 13.02 -14.25 -13.63
CA TYR A 514 14.23 -14.69 -12.94
C TYR A 514 15.11 -15.48 -13.91
N GLN A 515 16.39 -15.11 -14.00
CA GLN A 515 17.33 -15.64 -14.98
C GLN A 515 18.63 -16.11 -14.32
N LYS A 516 19.33 -17.02 -15.03
CA LYS A 516 20.59 -17.69 -14.65
C LYS A 516 20.42 -18.75 -13.53
N GLU A 517 21.54 -19.25 -13.02
CA GLU A 517 21.65 -20.51 -12.30
C GLU A 517 21.58 -20.37 -10.76
N GLY A 518 21.18 -19.22 -10.24
CA GLY A 518 20.99 -19.02 -8.80
C GLY A 518 19.77 -19.77 -8.23
N MET A 519 19.75 -19.95 -6.90
CA MET A 519 18.60 -20.48 -6.16
C MET A 519 17.60 -19.36 -5.88
N VAL A 520 16.30 -19.64 -6.07
CA VAL A 520 15.22 -18.68 -5.77
C VAL A 520 14.22 -19.25 -4.78
N ILE A 521 13.91 -18.46 -3.76
CA ILE A 521 12.89 -18.76 -2.75
C ILE A 521 11.78 -17.71 -2.88
N LEU A 522 10.55 -18.15 -3.19
CA LEU A 522 9.37 -17.31 -3.32
C LEU A 522 8.34 -17.66 -2.24
N GLU A 523 7.96 -16.67 -1.46
CA GLU A 523 6.90 -16.77 -0.47
C GLU A 523 5.87 -15.65 -0.72
N ALA A 524 4.62 -16.02 -1.03
CA ALA A 524 3.55 -15.06 -1.32
C ALA A 524 3.92 -14.02 -2.40
N CYS A 525 4.57 -14.44 -3.49
CA CYS A 525 5.04 -13.52 -4.54
C CYS A 525 4.21 -13.65 -5.83
N THR A 526 4.13 -12.55 -6.60
CA THR A 526 3.53 -12.54 -7.95
C THR A 526 4.61 -12.25 -9.00
N VAL A 527 4.80 -13.16 -9.95
CA VAL A 527 5.82 -13.06 -11.01
C VAL A 527 5.14 -12.95 -12.38
N TYR A 528 5.26 -11.78 -13.02
CA TYR A 528 4.82 -11.52 -14.38
C TYR A 528 5.91 -11.87 -15.40
N GLY A 529 6.34 -13.13 -15.37
CA GLY A 529 7.43 -13.65 -16.18
C GLY A 529 7.69 -15.13 -15.91
N GLY A 530 8.59 -15.71 -16.68
CA GLY A 530 9.13 -17.05 -16.44
C GLY A 530 10.19 -17.07 -15.34
N ILE A 531 10.53 -18.26 -14.87
CA ILE A 531 11.64 -18.47 -13.92
C ILE A 531 12.56 -19.52 -14.52
N GLU A 532 13.83 -19.19 -14.67
CA GLU A 532 14.90 -20.11 -15.02
C GLU A 532 15.91 -20.11 -13.88
N ALA A 533 16.02 -21.23 -13.16
CA ALA A 533 16.82 -21.33 -11.94
C ALA A 533 17.43 -22.73 -11.79
N THR A 534 18.46 -22.87 -10.95
CA THR A 534 19.03 -24.19 -10.65
C THR A 534 18.20 -24.95 -9.63
N GLU A 535 17.76 -24.25 -8.57
CA GLU A 535 16.93 -24.78 -7.48
C GLU A 535 15.85 -23.75 -7.14
N VAL A 536 14.66 -24.23 -6.74
CA VAL A 536 13.53 -23.37 -6.39
C VAL A 536 12.81 -23.86 -5.14
N GLU A 537 12.37 -22.91 -4.32
CA GLU A 537 11.36 -23.13 -3.29
C GLU A 537 10.23 -22.12 -3.50
N ILE A 538 9.03 -22.59 -3.82
CA ILE A 538 7.90 -21.71 -4.15
C ILE A 538 6.71 -22.07 -3.26
N SER A 539 6.24 -21.10 -2.47
CA SER A 539 5.10 -21.24 -1.57
C SER A 539 4.13 -20.08 -1.74
N ASN A 540 2.82 -20.37 -1.76
CA ASN A 540 1.74 -19.38 -1.81
C ASN A 540 1.86 -18.34 -2.95
N SER A 541 2.54 -18.67 -4.05
CA SER A 541 2.96 -17.70 -5.06
C SER A 541 2.27 -17.91 -6.41
N ILE A 542 2.22 -16.87 -7.24
CA ILE A 542 1.71 -16.92 -8.61
C ILE A 542 2.86 -16.66 -9.58
N VAL A 543 3.13 -17.61 -10.47
CA VAL A 543 4.05 -17.40 -11.60
C VAL A 543 3.26 -17.52 -12.90
N LEU A 544 3.28 -16.47 -13.72
CA LEU A 544 2.51 -16.46 -14.98
C LEU A 544 3.28 -17.08 -16.15
N GLY A 545 4.61 -17.00 -16.13
CA GLY A 545 5.46 -17.59 -17.15
C GLY A 545 5.92 -19.01 -16.81
N LYS A 546 6.54 -19.67 -17.78
CA LYS A 546 7.05 -21.04 -17.61
C LYS A 546 8.17 -21.07 -16.56
N VAL A 547 8.11 -22.03 -15.64
CA VAL A 547 9.20 -22.29 -14.69
C VAL A 547 10.04 -23.47 -15.17
N THR A 548 11.36 -23.27 -15.29
CA THR A 548 12.33 -24.29 -15.71
C THR A 548 13.42 -24.41 -14.66
N VAL A 549 13.50 -25.58 -14.01
CA VAL A 549 14.44 -25.86 -12.93
C VAL A 549 15.42 -26.94 -13.35
N LYS A 550 16.73 -26.69 -13.22
CA LYS A 550 17.77 -27.66 -13.59
C LYS A 550 17.82 -28.85 -12.62
N ARG A 551 17.88 -28.61 -11.31
CA ARG A 551 17.90 -29.65 -10.27
C ARG A 551 16.50 -29.87 -9.73
N ARG A 552 15.83 -30.90 -10.25
CA ARG A 552 14.44 -31.23 -9.87
C ARG A 552 14.33 -32.20 -8.69
N GLN A 553 15.46 -32.71 -8.22
CA GLN A 553 15.57 -33.63 -7.08
C GLN A 553 15.63 -32.89 -5.73
N SER A 554 15.94 -31.59 -5.75
CA SER A 554 15.95 -30.67 -4.61
C SER A 554 14.94 -29.55 -4.82
N GLY A 555 14.45 -28.95 -3.73
CA GLY A 555 13.43 -27.91 -3.75
C GLY A 555 11.99 -28.41 -3.63
N CYS A 556 11.06 -27.48 -3.46
CA CYS A 556 9.64 -27.76 -3.24
C CYS A 556 8.77 -26.68 -3.88
N VAL A 557 7.66 -27.07 -4.49
CA VAL A 557 6.61 -26.14 -4.91
C VAL A 557 5.31 -26.54 -4.23
N ARG A 558 4.71 -25.62 -3.48
CA ARG A 558 3.47 -25.88 -2.74
C ARG A 558 2.48 -24.72 -2.82
N PHE A 559 1.19 -25.02 -2.82
CA PHE A 559 0.09 -24.04 -2.70
C PHE A 559 0.24 -22.83 -3.64
N SER A 560 0.70 -23.08 -4.87
CA SER A 560 1.11 -22.03 -5.81
C SER A 560 0.50 -22.26 -7.18
N TYR A 561 0.34 -21.17 -7.94
CA TYR A 561 -0.09 -21.23 -9.32
C TYR A 561 1.14 -21.29 -10.25
N LEU A 562 1.19 -22.31 -11.10
CA LEU A 562 2.22 -22.48 -12.13
C LEU A 562 1.59 -22.93 -13.45
N PRO A 563 2.07 -22.45 -14.61
CA PRO A 563 1.58 -22.94 -15.90
C PRO A 563 1.91 -24.42 -16.08
N ALA A 564 1.00 -25.18 -16.69
CA ALA A 564 1.12 -26.63 -16.87
C ALA A 564 2.39 -27.10 -17.62
N GLN A 565 3.02 -26.21 -18.40
CA GLN A 565 4.25 -26.49 -19.16
C GLN A 565 5.54 -26.35 -18.33
N SER A 566 5.42 -26.12 -17.02
CA SER A 566 6.57 -25.87 -16.13
C SER A 566 7.30 -27.15 -15.73
N LEU A 567 8.63 -27.11 -15.78
CA LEU A 567 9.54 -28.19 -15.39
C LEU A 567 10.07 -27.92 -13.99
N THR A 568 9.33 -28.37 -12.98
CA THR A 568 9.61 -28.09 -11.56
C THR A 568 9.92 -29.36 -10.76
N PRO A 569 10.40 -29.22 -9.51
CA PRO A 569 10.39 -30.28 -8.50
C PRO A 569 8.97 -30.78 -8.18
N ARG A 570 8.84 -31.66 -7.19
CA ARG A 570 7.54 -32.19 -6.77
C ARG A 570 6.61 -31.04 -6.36
N GLN A 571 5.41 -31.03 -6.93
CA GLN A 571 4.35 -30.08 -6.61
C GLN A 571 3.42 -30.66 -5.54
N TYR A 572 2.96 -29.82 -4.62
CA TYR A 572 1.99 -30.15 -3.58
C TYR A 572 0.85 -29.13 -3.56
N SER A 573 -0.37 -29.57 -3.86
CA SER A 573 -1.57 -28.70 -3.90
C SER A 573 -1.42 -27.45 -4.79
N CYS A 574 -0.68 -27.58 -5.90
CA CYS A 574 -0.52 -26.51 -6.88
C CYS A 574 -1.66 -26.50 -7.90
N VAL A 575 -1.95 -25.32 -8.44
CA VAL A 575 -2.99 -25.10 -9.45
C VAL A 575 -2.33 -24.64 -10.76
N SER A 576 -2.85 -25.09 -11.90
CA SER A 576 -2.36 -24.66 -13.22
C SER A 576 -3.45 -24.10 -14.12
N THR A 577 -4.71 -24.35 -13.79
CA THR A 577 -5.90 -23.83 -14.48
C THR A 577 -7.03 -23.60 -13.47
N PRO A 578 -7.91 -22.60 -13.70
CA PRO A 578 -7.82 -21.57 -14.73
C PRO A 578 -6.72 -20.54 -14.43
N ARG A 579 -6.32 -19.77 -15.45
CA ARG A 579 -5.31 -18.70 -15.30
C ARG A 579 -5.86 -17.59 -14.38
N PRO A 580 -5.05 -17.04 -13.46
CA PRO A 580 -5.47 -15.93 -12.62
C PRO A 580 -5.59 -14.63 -13.42
N ASP A 581 -6.65 -13.88 -13.12
CA ASP A 581 -6.91 -12.56 -13.67
C ASP A 581 -6.60 -11.47 -12.63
N PHE A 582 -6.02 -10.37 -13.11
CA PHE A 582 -5.66 -9.21 -12.30
C PHE A 582 -6.53 -8.01 -12.67
N THR A 583 -6.78 -7.12 -11.71
CA THR A 583 -7.43 -5.82 -11.96
C THR A 583 -6.57 -4.97 -12.89
N SER A 584 -5.26 -4.87 -12.62
CA SER A 584 -4.27 -4.35 -13.56
C SER A 584 -2.93 -5.06 -13.38
N MET A 585 -2.22 -5.22 -14.48
CA MET A 585 -0.81 -5.66 -14.51
C MET A 585 0.13 -4.50 -14.86
N ARG A 586 -0.40 -3.29 -15.07
CA ARG A 586 0.42 -2.12 -15.40
C ARG A 586 0.95 -1.50 -14.11
N PHE A 587 2.26 -1.32 -14.05
CA PHE A 587 2.93 -0.68 -12.94
C PHE A 587 2.31 0.68 -12.60
N SER A 588 2.18 1.02 -11.32
CA SER A 588 1.61 2.28 -10.84
C SER A 588 0.11 2.51 -11.10
N ASP A 589 -0.62 1.55 -11.70
CA ASP A 589 -2.08 1.55 -11.65
C ASP A 589 -2.57 1.19 -10.23
N VAL A 590 -3.74 1.69 -9.86
CA VAL A 590 -4.34 1.49 -8.52
C VAL A 590 -4.50 0.01 -8.17
N GLY A 591 -4.93 -0.80 -9.15
CA GLY A 591 -5.13 -2.24 -9.02
C GLY A 591 -3.93 -3.09 -9.44
N TYR A 592 -2.72 -2.53 -9.46
CA TYR A 592 -1.50 -3.26 -9.84
C TYR A 592 -1.30 -4.49 -8.96
N ALA A 593 -1.15 -5.66 -9.57
CA ALA A 593 -0.99 -6.95 -8.89
C ALA A 593 -2.15 -7.41 -8.00
N GLN A 594 -3.26 -6.68 -8.00
CA GLN A 594 -4.47 -7.09 -7.30
C GLN A 594 -5.23 -8.13 -8.13
N LEU A 595 -5.58 -9.27 -7.51
CA LEU A 595 -6.45 -10.26 -8.12
C LEU A 595 -7.88 -9.71 -8.31
N ARG A 596 -8.44 -10.02 -9.49
CA ARG A 596 -9.82 -9.72 -9.81
C ARG A 596 -10.75 -10.70 -9.08
N ARG A 597 -11.94 -10.25 -8.69
CA ARG A 597 -12.96 -11.13 -8.09
C ARG A 597 -13.39 -12.29 -9.00
N SER A 598 -13.31 -12.13 -10.32
CA SER A 598 -13.64 -13.18 -11.28
C SER A 598 -12.62 -14.33 -11.32
N THR A 599 -11.45 -14.15 -10.70
CA THR A 599 -10.46 -15.22 -10.57
C THR A 599 -11.05 -16.36 -9.74
N SER A 600 -10.77 -17.60 -10.16
CA SER A 600 -11.29 -18.80 -9.50
C SER A 600 -10.87 -18.88 -8.04
N ASP A 601 -11.76 -19.43 -7.21
CA ASP A 601 -11.49 -19.67 -5.79
C ASP A 601 -10.33 -20.65 -5.57
N SER A 602 -9.97 -21.48 -6.56
CA SER A 602 -8.76 -22.30 -6.48
C SER A 602 -7.46 -21.49 -6.36
N VAL A 603 -7.45 -20.23 -6.82
CA VAL A 603 -6.34 -19.30 -6.63
C VAL A 603 -6.63 -18.31 -5.51
N ARG A 604 -7.87 -17.83 -5.40
CA ARG A 604 -8.25 -16.87 -4.34
C ARG A 604 -8.24 -17.47 -2.94
N GLN A 605 -8.40 -18.78 -2.78
CA GLN A 605 -8.42 -19.47 -1.48
C GLN A 605 -7.43 -20.65 -1.42
N GLY A 606 -6.54 -20.77 -2.41
CA GLY A 606 -5.70 -21.95 -2.57
C GLY A 606 -4.32 -21.89 -1.88
N ALA A 607 -4.02 -20.81 -1.15
CA ALA A 607 -2.83 -20.74 -0.32
C ALA A 607 -2.94 -21.69 0.90
N ASP A 608 -1.82 -21.97 1.57
CA ASP A 608 -1.80 -22.86 2.75
C ASP A 608 -2.63 -22.35 3.94
N ASN A 609 -2.81 -21.04 4.01
CA ASN A 609 -3.61 -20.32 5.00
C ASN A 609 -5.03 -19.99 4.50
N GLU A 610 -5.48 -20.62 3.41
CA GLU A 610 -6.77 -20.37 2.73
C GLU A 610 -6.94 -18.93 2.20
N SER A 611 -5.86 -18.14 2.18
CA SER A 611 -5.83 -16.80 1.56
C SER A 611 -5.58 -16.91 0.05
N GLU A 612 -5.52 -15.76 -0.60
CA GLU A 612 -5.17 -15.69 -2.02
C GLU A 612 -3.68 -15.98 -2.25
N MET A 613 -3.38 -16.69 -3.34
CA MET A 613 -1.99 -16.85 -3.78
C MET A 613 -1.44 -15.51 -4.31
N GLY A 614 -0.13 -15.32 -4.20
CA GLY A 614 0.60 -14.16 -4.71
C GLY A 614 0.73 -13.03 -3.69
N VAL A 615 1.13 -11.85 -4.17
CA VAL A 615 1.49 -10.70 -3.33
C VAL A 615 0.38 -10.23 -2.39
N GLY A 616 -0.89 -10.47 -2.72
CA GLY A 616 -2.02 -10.10 -1.87
C GLY A 616 -2.32 -11.07 -0.73
N ASN A 617 -1.53 -12.15 -0.57
CA ASN A 617 -1.76 -13.18 0.46
C ASN A 617 -1.91 -12.58 1.88
N TYR A 618 -1.07 -11.59 2.21
CA TYR A 618 -1.07 -10.93 3.53
C TYR A 618 -2.33 -10.11 3.80
N LEU A 619 -3.16 -9.80 2.79
CA LEU A 619 -4.41 -9.07 2.98
C LEU A 619 -5.53 -9.95 3.53
N PHE A 620 -5.44 -11.28 3.35
CA PHE A 620 -6.50 -12.23 3.69
C PHE A 620 -7.89 -11.78 3.20
N ALA A 621 -7.92 -11.28 1.96
CA ALA A 621 -9.14 -10.75 1.33
C ALA A 621 -10.32 -11.75 1.34
N PRO A 622 -10.13 -13.06 1.05
CA PRO A 622 -11.21 -14.04 1.13
C PRO A 622 -11.79 -14.19 2.54
N GLN A 623 -10.94 -14.22 3.57
CA GLN A 623 -11.35 -14.34 4.95
C GLN A 623 -12.11 -13.09 5.41
N ARG A 624 -11.63 -11.88 5.05
CA ARG A 624 -12.36 -10.62 5.28
C ARG A 624 -13.76 -10.67 4.66
N GLU A 625 -13.87 -11.14 3.42
CA GLU A 625 -15.14 -11.26 2.70
C GLU A 625 -16.07 -12.31 3.35
N ALA A 626 -15.54 -13.45 3.78
CA ALA A 626 -16.30 -14.49 4.47
C ALA A 626 -16.81 -14.01 5.84
N ASN A 627 -15.96 -13.36 6.63
CA ASN A 627 -16.31 -12.77 7.92
C ASN A 627 -17.42 -11.74 7.77
N LEU A 628 -17.31 -10.87 6.75
CA LEU A 628 -18.33 -9.87 6.46
C LEU A 628 -19.68 -10.51 6.12
N ARG A 629 -19.73 -11.58 5.33
CA ARG A 629 -20.98 -12.28 5.02
C ARG A 629 -21.68 -12.79 6.27
N VAL A 630 -20.94 -13.47 7.15
CA VAL A 630 -21.48 -14.00 8.41
C VAL A 630 -22.05 -12.87 9.28
N ARG A 631 -21.36 -11.74 9.34
CA ARG A 631 -21.81 -10.56 10.09
C ARG A 631 -23.02 -9.87 9.46
N LEU A 632 -23.07 -9.75 8.14
CA LEU A 632 -24.22 -9.17 7.44
C LEU A 632 -25.49 -9.97 7.73
N ASP A 633 -25.43 -11.30 7.71
CA ASP A 633 -26.57 -12.17 8.03
C ASP A 633 -27.12 -11.92 9.45
N GLU A 634 -26.25 -11.58 10.41
CA GLU A 634 -26.67 -11.23 11.78
C GLU A 634 -27.43 -9.90 11.83
N TYR A 635 -27.01 -8.90 11.05
CA TYR A 635 -27.43 -7.50 11.18
C TYR A 635 -28.43 -7.00 10.13
N LEU A 636 -28.65 -7.75 9.05
CA LEU A 636 -29.65 -7.44 8.02
C LEU A 636 -31.09 -7.52 8.56
N ARG A 637 -31.99 -6.77 7.91
CA ARG A 637 -33.43 -6.87 8.17
C ARG A 637 -33.97 -8.15 7.53
N PHE A 638 -35.01 -8.71 8.16
CA PHE A 638 -35.70 -9.87 7.61
C PHE A 638 -36.19 -9.62 6.19
N GLY A 639 -35.93 -10.57 5.29
CA GLY A 639 -36.32 -10.51 3.88
C GLY A 639 -35.37 -9.72 2.98
N LEU A 640 -34.30 -9.10 3.50
CA LEU A 640 -33.26 -8.48 2.67
C LEU A 640 -32.10 -9.45 2.39
N GLU A 641 -31.54 -9.36 1.19
CA GLU A 641 -30.33 -10.06 0.77
C GLU A 641 -29.22 -9.05 0.48
N ALA A 642 -28.01 -9.28 1.02
CA ALA A 642 -26.85 -8.44 0.72
C ALA A 642 -25.96 -9.05 -0.37
N GLY A 643 -25.50 -8.21 -1.30
CA GLY A 643 -24.40 -8.51 -2.21
C GLY A 643 -23.19 -7.66 -1.90
N ILE A 644 -22.02 -8.29 -1.82
CA ILE A 644 -20.74 -7.59 -1.72
C ILE A 644 -20.27 -7.26 -3.14
N PHE A 645 -19.85 -6.02 -3.36
CA PHE A 645 -19.25 -5.54 -4.60
C PHE A 645 -17.94 -4.82 -4.30
N TYR A 646 -16.97 -4.92 -5.19
CA TYR A 646 -15.72 -4.15 -5.08
C TYR A 646 -15.83 -2.92 -5.96
N ALA A 647 -15.67 -1.75 -5.36
CA ALA A 647 -15.57 -0.48 -6.05
C ALA A 647 -14.09 -0.21 -6.39
N THR A 648 -13.86 0.38 -7.56
CA THR A 648 -12.54 0.70 -8.12
C THR A 648 -12.45 2.16 -8.51
#